data_AF-A0A3D0W9M4-F1
#
_entry.id   AF-A0A3D0W9M4-F1
#
_cell.length_a   1.000
_cell.length_b   1.000
_cell.length_c   1.000
_cell.angle_alpha   90.00
_cell.angle_beta   90.00
_cell.angle_gamma   90.00
#
_symmetry.space_group_name_H-M   'P 1'
#
loop_
_entity.id
_entity.type
_entity.pdbx_description
1 polymer ?
#
loop_
_entity_poly.entity_id
_entity_poly.type
_entity_poly.pdbx_seq_one_letter_code
_entity_poly.pdbx_strand_id
1 'polypeptide(L)'
;MADLITLAAPCAGLALSLRQGPPTAIMALTGGFLAPLVAGYDAAGTAPLLVYLALLLAGLFVLSVRRGWGWLALASAAAGFGWTAFLAVMLDAGDRPIVGGFVVFLSIGAALALPASGTRSQPLRVAPLALGLIQLFALAPTLDFSPLGWAFYLVLAAAAVALAWREPGLSPAPLIAAALLLALFALAPARASTGLAAVVASLVLGGAGLARSRVHRDWALLAIAGLIGPLAVLQLGTPQLLPRAAWAPFGLVIAAAAGWLAWRHRDRIEGRDAGLVGGTLAAVGAVVLGAMALFGEDAAGLALAAAIVAVAEAARRLGARSLAGAAIVPLALGLIAAHREVGALIEALARSLPGEELIYPALPPLAAILMRLLPLALAALVPLRTAEGYGHWRRPAAIVAGVLAAATAYVLMKRPLAIADAGTFMTWGFVERAVITLVALGTGWVLRTRGPLAARALAILALARIVWFDLLLLSPVFAPQAVGAIPLLNAAVLLPAVAAAILWTWGERRWRIPALALMLVAALAAVRQAAHGSILTGPVGTGENWGYSATMLALGLVWLWRGLLGGARDLRFAGLGLAMIVALKVFTIDIALDGILRVVSFLGIGVTLIAISWAYTRFLKAPAEPVPLIGVSRAKDSPPQPSP
;
A
#
# COMPACT_ATOMS: atom_id res chain seq x y z
N MET A 1 -2.80 58.91 38.36
CA MET A 1 -4.02 58.76 39.19
C MET A 1 -5.14 58.03 38.45
N ALA A 2 -5.38 58.29 37.16
CA ALA A 2 -6.37 57.57 36.35
C ALA A 2 -6.17 56.04 36.31
N ASP A 3 -4.92 55.58 36.15
CA ASP A 3 -4.58 54.13 36.11
C ASP A 3 -4.86 53.37 37.41
N LEU A 4 -4.89 54.06 38.55
CA LEU A 4 -5.16 53.43 39.85
C LEU A 4 -6.67 53.25 40.08
N ILE A 5 -7.48 54.14 39.53
CA ILE A 5 -8.96 54.11 39.65
C ILE A 5 -9.54 53.04 38.72
N THR A 6 -9.00 52.90 37.51
CA THR A 6 -9.39 51.85 36.55
C THR A 6 -9.08 50.44 37.05
N LEU A 7 -7.99 50.25 37.82
CA LEU A 7 -7.67 48.96 38.46
C LEU A 7 -8.49 48.69 39.74
N ALA A 8 -8.84 49.73 40.49
CA ALA A 8 -9.53 49.59 41.77
C ALA A 8 -11.01 49.21 41.63
N ALA A 9 -11.70 49.68 40.59
CA ALA A 9 -13.12 49.43 40.38
C ALA A 9 -13.49 47.94 40.16
N PRO A 10 -12.78 47.16 39.32
CA PRO A 10 -13.02 45.71 39.19
C PRO A 10 -12.76 44.95 40.50
N CYS A 11 -11.69 45.31 41.22
CA CYS A 11 -11.33 44.69 42.50
C CYS A 11 -12.41 44.93 43.57
N ALA A 12 -12.94 46.15 43.65
CA ALA A 12 -14.05 46.50 44.56
C ALA A 12 -15.35 45.79 44.18
N GLY A 13 -15.68 45.70 42.88
CA GLY A 13 -16.85 44.97 42.39
C GLY A 13 -16.80 43.47 42.68
N LEU A 14 -15.63 42.84 42.51
CA LEU A 14 -15.40 41.44 42.86
C LEU A 14 -15.48 41.19 44.38
N ALA A 15 -14.98 42.12 45.19
CA ALA A 15 -15.10 42.05 46.65
C ALA A 15 -16.56 42.16 47.13
N LEU A 16 -17.37 43.01 46.49
CA LEU A 16 -18.81 43.13 46.77
C LEU A 16 -19.63 41.93 46.27
N SER A 17 -19.23 41.34 45.14
CA SER A 17 -19.84 40.12 44.60
C SER A 17 -19.76 38.93 45.57
N LEU A 18 -18.69 38.84 46.37
CA LEU A 18 -18.57 37.84 47.43
C LEU A 18 -19.63 37.99 48.54
N ARG A 19 -20.39 39.09 48.59
CA ARG A 19 -21.44 39.31 49.60
C ARG A 19 -22.88 39.30 49.03
N GLN A 20 -23.07 39.58 47.75
CA GLN A 20 -24.40 39.90 47.18
C GLN A 20 -24.98 38.87 46.18
N GLY A 21 -24.22 37.83 45.78
CA GLY A 21 -24.76 36.70 45.00
C GLY A 21 -24.60 36.79 43.47
N PRO A 22 -25.26 35.89 42.69
CA PRO A 22 -25.08 35.76 41.24
C PRO A 22 -25.37 37.01 40.38
N PRO A 23 -26.40 37.84 40.67
CA PRO A 23 -26.71 39.02 39.85
C PRO A 23 -25.56 40.04 39.78
N THR A 24 -24.84 40.23 40.89
CA THR A 24 -23.68 41.14 40.95
C THR A 24 -22.52 40.61 40.10
N ALA A 25 -22.36 39.30 39.99
CA ALA A 25 -21.34 38.68 39.13
C ALA A 25 -21.67 38.85 37.64
N ILE A 26 -22.95 38.79 37.26
CA ILE A 26 -23.39 39.07 35.88
C ILE A 26 -23.07 40.53 35.53
N MET A 27 -23.40 41.47 36.41
CA MET A 27 -23.08 42.90 36.21
C MET A 27 -21.57 43.17 36.13
N ALA A 28 -20.77 42.47 36.95
CA ALA A 28 -19.31 42.58 36.89
C ALA A 28 -18.74 42.01 35.58
N LEU A 29 -19.31 40.91 35.07
CA LEU A 29 -18.90 40.31 33.81
C LEU A 29 -19.30 41.21 32.62
N THR A 30 -20.56 41.63 32.54
CA THR A 30 -21.03 42.50 31.45
C THR A 30 -20.33 43.85 31.49
N GLY A 31 -20.30 44.52 32.63
CA GLY A 31 -19.64 45.82 32.79
C GLY A 31 -18.13 45.74 32.55
N GLY A 32 -17.46 44.69 33.05
CA GLY A 32 -16.02 44.53 32.93
C GLY A 32 -15.55 44.35 31.48
N PHE A 33 -16.27 43.59 30.66
CA PHE A 33 -15.94 43.38 29.25
C PHE A 33 -16.47 44.48 28.31
N LEU A 34 -17.55 45.19 28.68
CA LEU A 34 -18.07 46.32 27.88
C LEU A 34 -17.32 47.63 28.13
N ALA A 35 -16.71 47.82 29.30
CA ALA A 35 -16.04 49.09 29.64
C ALA A 35 -14.96 49.51 28.60
N PRO A 36 -14.08 48.62 28.11
CA PRO A 36 -13.13 48.97 27.06
C PRO A 36 -13.75 49.36 25.71
N LEU A 37 -14.92 48.79 25.36
CA LEU A 37 -15.64 49.15 24.13
C LEU A 37 -16.17 50.57 24.18
N VAL A 38 -16.71 50.96 25.33
CA VAL A 38 -17.27 52.30 25.54
C VAL A 38 -16.16 53.35 25.69
N ALA A 39 -15.05 52.98 26.34
CA ALA A 39 -13.92 53.88 26.55
C ALA A 39 -13.02 54.05 25.31
N GLY A 40 -13.16 53.20 24.29
CA GLY A 40 -12.23 53.09 23.17
C GLY A 40 -11.12 52.08 23.48
N TYR A 41 -11.09 50.98 22.71
CA TYR A 41 -10.18 49.85 22.97
C TYR A 41 -8.70 50.16 22.68
N ASP A 42 -8.45 51.21 21.89
CA ASP A 42 -7.13 51.72 21.49
C ASP A 42 -6.69 52.94 22.33
N ALA A 43 -7.60 53.55 23.09
CA ALA A 43 -7.40 54.85 23.73
C ALA A 43 -6.20 54.91 24.71
N ALA A 44 -5.91 53.81 25.41
CA ALA A 44 -4.80 53.70 26.36
C ALA A 44 -3.63 52.84 25.85
N GLY A 45 -3.72 52.34 24.61
CA GLY A 45 -2.81 51.35 24.05
C GLY A 45 -3.13 49.90 24.46
N THR A 46 -2.60 48.96 23.67
CA THR A 46 -2.92 47.53 23.75
C THR A 46 -2.46 46.88 25.07
N ALA A 47 -1.28 47.25 25.58
CA ALA A 47 -0.71 46.61 26.76
C ALA A 47 -1.52 46.89 28.05
N PRO A 48 -1.89 48.14 28.40
CA PRO A 48 -2.76 48.42 29.55
C PRO A 48 -4.12 47.73 29.45
N LEU A 49 -4.72 47.66 28.25
CA LEU A 49 -5.98 46.96 28.03
C LEU A 49 -5.87 45.47 28.39
N LEU A 50 -4.84 44.79 27.89
CA LEU A 50 -4.63 43.36 28.16
C LEU A 50 -4.31 43.08 29.63
N VAL A 51 -3.59 43.98 30.31
CA VAL A 51 -3.37 43.90 31.77
C VAL A 51 -4.69 44.02 32.53
N TYR A 52 -5.52 45.00 32.18
CA TYR A 52 -6.85 45.18 32.77
C TYR A 52 -7.70 43.92 32.61
N LEU A 53 -7.78 43.37 31.40
CA LEU A 53 -8.55 42.16 31.12
C LEU A 53 -7.99 40.94 31.84
N ALA A 54 -6.66 40.84 31.98
CA ALA A 54 -6.01 39.71 32.67
C ALA A 54 -6.38 39.71 34.15
N LEU A 55 -6.37 40.88 34.79
CA LEU A 55 -6.79 41.06 36.18
C LEU A 55 -8.28 40.78 36.36
N LEU A 56 -9.12 41.27 35.46
CA LEU A 56 -10.56 41.01 35.47
C LEU A 56 -10.83 39.50 35.38
N LEU A 57 -10.23 38.82 34.40
CA LEU A 57 -10.37 37.37 34.21
C LEU A 57 -9.82 36.59 35.39
N ALA A 58 -8.65 36.94 35.93
CA ALA A 58 -8.09 36.31 37.12
C ALA A 58 -9.07 36.41 38.31
N GLY A 59 -9.64 37.59 38.51
CA GLY A 59 -10.62 37.85 39.55
C GLY A 59 -11.90 37.01 39.39
N LEU A 60 -12.44 36.94 38.17
CA LEU A 60 -13.62 36.13 37.85
C LEU A 60 -13.34 34.63 38.01
N PHE A 61 -12.16 34.16 37.61
CA PHE A 61 -11.74 32.76 37.82
C PHE A 61 -11.61 32.44 39.32
N VAL A 62 -10.93 33.25 40.11
CA VAL A 62 -10.82 33.06 41.56
C VAL A 62 -12.20 33.05 42.22
N LEU A 63 -13.08 33.98 41.85
CA LEU A 63 -14.46 34.04 42.34
C LEU A 63 -15.23 32.77 41.99
N SER A 64 -15.15 32.32 40.74
CA SER A 64 -15.84 31.11 40.27
C SER A 64 -15.38 29.84 40.99
N VAL A 65 -14.08 29.74 41.30
CA VAL A 65 -13.50 28.62 42.07
C VAL A 65 -13.97 28.66 43.53
N ARG A 66 -13.90 29.84 44.18
CA ARG A 66 -14.33 29.97 45.59
C ARG A 66 -15.81 29.70 45.81
N ARG A 67 -16.65 29.99 44.82
CA ARG A 67 -18.11 29.81 44.90
C ARG A 67 -18.61 28.52 44.24
N GLY A 68 -17.77 27.78 43.53
CA GLY A 68 -18.18 26.59 42.78
C GLY A 68 -19.12 26.90 41.60
N TRP A 69 -18.96 28.06 40.96
CA TRP A 69 -19.83 28.50 39.86
C TRP A 69 -19.19 28.20 38.50
N GLY A 70 -19.30 26.96 38.04
CA GLY A 70 -18.76 26.53 36.74
C GLY A 70 -19.29 27.33 35.54
N TRP A 71 -20.54 27.80 35.60
CA TRP A 71 -21.10 28.66 34.54
C TRP A 71 -20.37 30.01 34.44
N LEU A 72 -19.92 30.59 35.56
CA LEU A 72 -19.23 31.87 35.58
C LEU A 72 -17.82 31.73 35.00
N ALA A 73 -17.12 30.63 35.34
CA ALA A 73 -15.84 30.29 34.74
C ALA A 73 -15.97 30.11 33.21
N LEU A 74 -17.02 29.42 32.76
CA LEU A 74 -17.28 29.21 31.33
C LEU A 74 -17.60 30.52 30.60
N ALA A 75 -18.47 31.36 31.16
CA ALA A 75 -18.83 32.66 30.59
C ALA A 75 -17.61 33.59 30.52
N SER A 76 -16.76 33.57 31.56
CA SER A 76 -15.54 34.38 31.63
C SER A 76 -14.50 33.90 30.62
N ALA A 77 -14.32 32.58 30.47
CA ALA A 77 -13.46 32.01 29.43
C ALA A 77 -13.97 32.36 28.02
N ALA A 78 -15.27 32.21 27.77
CA ALA A 78 -15.88 32.55 26.48
C ALA A 78 -15.72 34.03 26.14
N ALA A 79 -15.96 34.93 27.09
CA ALA A 79 -15.77 36.37 26.91
C ALA A 79 -14.29 36.70 26.66
N GLY A 80 -13.37 36.11 27.42
CA GLY A 80 -11.94 36.25 27.22
C GLY A 80 -11.49 35.82 25.82
N PHE A 81 -11.92 34.64 25.35
CA PHE A 81 -11.56 34.14 24.02
C PHE A 81 -12.24 34.93 22.89
N GLY A 82 -13.46 35.44 23.13
CA GLY A 82 -14.11 36.38 22.22
C GLY A 82 -13.31 37.68 22.09
N TRP A 83 -12.75 38.16 23.20
CA TRP A 83 -11.93 39.37 23.21
C TRP A 83 -10.60 39.20 22.51
N THR A 84 -9.91 38.07 22.71
CA THR A 84 -8.68 37.78 21.97
C THR A 84 -8.94 37.60 20.47
N ALA A 85 -10.06 37.01 20.08
CA ALA A 85 -10.45 36.92 18.68
C ALA A 85 -10.76 38.30 18.08
N PHE A 86 -11.46 39.16 18.83
CA PHE A 86 -11.73 40.55 18.42
C PHE A 86 -10.43 41.34 18.23
N LEU A 87 -9.54 41.31 19.23
CA LEU A 87 -8.25 42.00 19.18
C LEU A 87 -7.34 41.46 18.07
N ALA A 88 -7.39 40.16 17.79
CA ALA A 88 -6.63 39.56 16.69
C ALA A 88 -7.00 40.13 15.32
N VAL A 89 -8.25 40.56 15.12
CA VAL A 89 -8.71 41.17 13.86
C VAL A 89 -8.48 42.69 13.85
N MET A 90 -8.67 43.36 14.98
CA MET A 90 -8.63 44.83 15.04
C MET A 90 -7.23 45.42 15.16
N LEU A 91 -6.26 44.71 15.74
CA LEU A 91 -4.92 45.24 15.99
C LEU A 91 -3.96 45.04 14.82
N ASP A 92 -3.05 46.01 14.65
CA ASP A 92 -1.93 45.94 13.72
C ASP A 92 -0.92 44.84 14.11
N ALA A 93 -0.13 44.40 13.13
CA ALA A 93 0.79 43.28 13.29
C ALA A 93 1.80 43.43 14.44
N GLY A 94 2.22 44.67 14.75
CA GLY A 94 3.21 44.96 15.79
C GLY A 94 2.75 44.62 17.21
N ASP A 95 1.44 44.67 17.49
CA ASP A 95 0.88 44.51 18.83
C ASP A 95 0.37 43.09 19.12
N ARG A 96 0.33 42.23 18.09
CA ARG A 96 -0.17 40.85 18.16
C ARG A 96 0.66 39.91 19.07
N PRO A 97 1.98 40.09 19.32
CA PRO A 97 2.72 39.26 20.29
C PRO A 97 2.18 39.36 21.73
N ILE A 98 1.71 40.54 22.14
CA ILE A 98 1.16 40.75 23.49
C ILE A 98 -0.18 40.01 23.63
N VAL A 99 -0.99 40.01 22.57
CA VAL A 99 -2.22 39.20 22.48
C VAL A 99 -1.89 37.71 22.60
N GLY A 100 -0.81 37.23 21.97
CA GLY A 100 -0.34 35.85 22.10
C GLY A 100 -0.02 35.46 23.55
N GLY A 101 0.71 36.32 24.27
CA GLY A 101 0.98 36.12 25.70
C GLY A 101 -0.30 36.08 26.55
N PHE A 102 -1.26 36.96 26.26
CA PHE A 102 -2.55 36.97 26.93
C PHE A 102 -3.40 35.72 26.64
N VAL A 103 -3.38 35.20 25.41
CA VAL A 103 -4.02 33.92 25.05
C VAL A 103 -3.45 32.77 25.89
N VAL A 104 -2.12 32.70 26.05
CA VAL A 104 -1.48 31.70 26.91
C VAL A 104 -1.97 31.81 28.35
N PHE A 105 -1.98 33.02 28.91
CA PHE A 105 -2.49 33.28 30.26
C PHE A 105 -3.94 32.84 30.42
N LEU A 106 -4.82 33.27 29.51
CA LEU A 106 -6.25 32.95 29.52
C LEU A 106 -6.48 31.44 29.46
N SER A 107 -5.79 30.74 28.55
CA SER A 107 -5.93 29.29 28.39
C SER A 107 -5.51 28.51 29.62
N ILE A 108 -4.38 28.87 30.25
CA ILE A 108 -3.91 28.21 31.47
C ILE A 108 -4.85 28.53 32.64
N GLY A 109 -5.23 29.80 32.80
CA GLY A 109 -6.14 30.24 33.86
C GLY A 109 -7.51 29.55 33.79
N ALA A 110 -8.11 29.52 32.60
CA ALA A 110 -9.40 28.86 32.38
C ALA A 110 -9.32 27.33 32.55
N ALA A 111 -8.23 26.70 32.11
CA ALA A 111 -8.02 25.26 32.26
C ALA A 111 -7.84 24.84 33.73
N LEU A 112 -7.32 25.72 34.59
CA LEU A 112 -7.26 25.52 36.04
C LEU A 112 -8.61 25.82 36.73
N ALA A 113 -9.31 26.86 36.28
CA ALA A 113 -10.53 27.34 36.93
C ALA A 113 -11.76 26.45 36.67
N LEU A 114 -11.92 25.90 35.46
CA LEU A 114 -13.10 25.10 35.10
C LEU A 114 -13.23 23.80 35.92
N PRO A 115 -12.18 22.98 36.07
CA PRO A 115 -12.09 21.91 37.06
C PRO A 115 -12.51 22.30 38.47
N ALA A 116 -11.90 23.36 38.99
CA ALA A 116 -12.00 23.76 40.39
C ALA A 116 -13.33 24.47 40.72
N SER A 117 -14.04 24.97 39.71
CA SER A 117 -15.37 25.59 39.82
C SER A 117 -16.54 24.60 39.67
N GLY A 118 -16.26 23.29 39.61
CA GLY A 118 -17.28 22.23 39.60
C GLY A 118 -17.74 21.76 38.21
N THR A 119 -17.05 22.16 37.13
CA THR A 119 -17.37 21.70 35.77
C THR A 119 -16.94 20.24 35.57
N ARG A 120 -17.92 19.35 35.33
CA ARG A 120 -17.68 17.90 35.21
C ARG A 120 -17.41 17.40 33.80
N SER A 121 -17.85 18.12 32.77
CA SER A 121 -17.71 17.65 31.38
C SER A 121 -16.27 17.75 30.91
N GLN A 122 -15.71 16.61 30.50
CA GLN A 122 -14.36 16.51 29.93
C GLN A 122 -14.11 17.48 28.75
N PRO A 123 -15.01 17.62 27.74
CA PRO A 123 -14.73 18.51 26.62
C PRO A 123 -14.62 19.98 27.04
N LEU A 124 -15.44 20.44 28.00
CA LEU A 124 -15.35 21.82 28.49
C LEU A 124 -14.05 22.07 29.26
N ARG A 125 -13.50 21.07 29.94
CA ARG A 125 -12.22 21.17 30.66
C ARG A 125 -11.01 21.23 29.71
N VAL A 126 -11.11 20.56 28.56
CA VAL A 126 -10.06 20.58 27.51
C VAL A 126 -10.15 21.83 26.61
N ALA A 127 -11.36 22.38 26.44
CA ALA A 127 -11.65 23.48 25.53
C ALA A 127 -10.72 24.69 25.65
N PRO A 128 -10.35 25.20 26.85
CA PRO A 128 -9.49 26.40 26.92
C PRO A 128 -8.08 26.20 26.38
N LEU A 129 -7.50 25.00 26.59
CA LEU A 129 -6.19 24.67 26.04
C LEU A 129 -6.28 24.52 24.52
N ALA A 130 -7.31 23.82 24.03
CA ALA A 130 -7.53 23.63 22.61
C ALA A 130 -7.79 24.96 21.88
N LEU A 131 -8.69 25.80 22.41
CA LEU A 131 -9.01 27.12 21.85
C LEU A 131 -7.79 28.05 21.86
N GLY A 132 -7.01 28.04 22.94
CA GLY A 132 -5.76 28.80 22.99
C GLY A 132 -4.77 28.40 21.90
N LEU A 133 -4.55 27.09 21.73
CA LEU A 133 -3.67 26.58 20.69
C LEU A 133 -4.19 26.92 19.29
N ILE A 134 -5.51 26.83 19.06
CA ILE A 134 -6.14 27.21 17.79
C ILE A 134 -5.98 28.71 17.52
N GLN A 135 -6.19 29.57 18.53
CA GLN A 135 -6.02 31.02 18.36
C GLN A 135 -4.55 31.39 18.13
N LEU A 136 -3.62 30.81 18.87
CA LEU A 136 -2.20 31.00 18.61
C LEU A 136 -1.82 30.49 17.21
N PHE A 137 -2.41 29.38 16.76
CA PHE A 137 -2.20 28.86 15.40
C PHE A 137 -2.69 29.86 14.34
N ALA A 138 -3.87 30.46 14.54
CA ALA A 138 -4.40 31.49 13.65
C ALA A 138 -3.53 32.76 13.64
N LEU A 139 -2.90 33.08 14.77
CA LEU A 139 -1.96 34.21 14.90
C LEU A 139 -0.56 33.90 14.34
N ALA A 140 -0.26 32.65 13.97
CA ALA A 140 1.10 32.23 13.60
C ALA A 140 1.76 33.05 12.49
N PRO A 141 1.09 33.39 11.36
CA PRO A 141 1.69 34.21 10.32
C PRO A 141 2.13 35.59 10.82
N THR A 142 1.51 36.08 11.89
CA THR A 142 1.73 37.42 12.45
C THR A 142 2.76 37.44 13.58
N LEU A 143 3.09 36.28 14.16
CA LEU A 143 4.11 36.14 15.23
C LEU A 143 5.53 35.91 14.67
N ASP A 144 5.68 36.00 13.34
CA ASP A 144 6.92 35.87 12.56
C ASP A 144 7.76 34.63 12.83
N PHE A 145 7.22 33.61 13.51
CA PHE A 145 8.00 32.44 13.99
C PHE A 145 9.28 32.84 14.75
N SER A 146 9.20 33.97 15.46
CA SER A 146 10.26 34.47 16.33
C SER A 146 10.48 33.53 17.52
N PRO A 147 11.64 33.60 18.22
CA PRO A 147 11.84 32.83 19.45
C PRO A 147 10.73 33.05 20.50
N LEU A 148 10.22 34.28 20.60
CA LEU A 148 9.09 34.62 21.46
C LEU A 148 7.79 33.97 20.98
N GLY A 149 7.51 34.01 19.68
CA GLY A 149 6.36 33.32 19.09
C GLY A 149 6.37 31.82 19.40
N TRP A 150 7.51 31.16 19.20
CA TRP A 150 7.71 29.75 19.57
C TRP A 150 7.52 29.50 21.07
N ALA A 151 7.96 30.41 21.93
CA ALA A 151 7.77 30.30 23.36
C ALA A 151 6.28 30.22 23.74
N PHE A 152 5.40 31.01 23.11
CA PHE A 152 3.95 30.94 23.40
C PHE A 152 3.35 29.56 23.09
N TYR A 153 3.68 28.98 21.93
CA TYR A 153 3.21 27.65 21.56
C TYR A 153 3.75 26.56 22.50
N LEU A 154 5.05 26.63 22.81
CA LEU A 154 5.72 25.63 23.64
C LEU A 154 5.29 25.70 25.10
N VAL A 155 5.07 26.90 25.65
CA VAL A 155 4.54 27.09 27.01
C VAL A 155 3.12 26.52 27.10
N LEU A 156 2.26 26.78 26.12
CA LEU A 156 0.90 26.25 26.15
C LEU A 156 0.88 24.72 25.98
N ALA A 157 1.75 24.17 25.13
CA ALA A 157 1.93 22.73 25.00
C ALA A 157 2.46 22.10 26.31
N ALA A 158 3.45 22.72 26.95
CA ALA A 158 3.98 22.29 28.25
C ALA A 158 2.92 22.38 29.35
N ALA A 159 2.08 23.43 29.35
CA ALA A 159 0.97 23.56 30.28
C ALA A 159 -0.07 22.45 30.06
N ALA A 160 -0.41 22.13 28.80
CA ALA A 160 -1.30 21.01 28.49
C ALA A 160 -0.75 19.68 29.03
N VAL A 161 0.56 19.43 28.87
CA VAL A 161 1.24 18.26 29.44
C VAL A 161 1.19 18.28 30.97
N ALA A 162 1.58 19.38 31.62
CA ALA A 162 1.64 19.48 33.07
C ALA A 162 0.25 19.31 33.72
N LEU A 163 -0.80 19.88 33.12
CA LEU A 163 -2.17 19.75 33.58
C LEU A 163 -2.71 18.33 33.37
N ALA A 164 -2.46 17.71 32.21
CA ALA A 164 -2.81 16.32 31.95
C ALA A 164 -2.08 15.33 32.85
N TRP A 165 -0.85 15.68 33.28
CA TRP A 165 -0.07 14.87 34.23
C TRP A 165 -0.75 14.83 35.60
N ARG A 166 -1.34 15.95 36.04
CA ARG A 166 -2.06 16.07 37.32
C ARG A 166 -3.47 15.51 37.24
N GLU A 167 -4.19 15.77 36.16
CA GLU A 167 -5.58 15.37 35.97
C GLU A 167 -5.74 14.45 34.74
N PRO A 168 -6.00 13.14 34.92
CA PRO A 168 -6.14 12.19 33.81
C PRO A 168 -7.23 12.56 32.80
N GLY A 169 -8.26 13.30 33.22
CA GLY A 169 -9.33 13.78 32.34
C GLY A 169 -8.86 14.75 31.25
N LEU A 170 -7.69 15.37 31.42
CA LEU A 170 -7.09 16.29 30.44
C LEU A 170 -6.12 15.61 29.46
N SER A 171 -6.01 14.27 29.49
CA SER A 171 -5.14 13.48 28.62
C SER A 171 -5.26 13.74 27.10
N PRO A 172 -6.39 14.20 26.54
CA PRO A 172 -6.46 14.58 25.12
C PRO A 172 -5.77 15.91 24.79
N ALA A 173 -5.61 16.83 25.76
CA ALA A 173 -5.10 18.17 25.49
C ALA A 173 -3.65 18.20 24.94
N PRO A 174 -2.71 17.41 25.48
CA PRO A 174 -1.37 17.28 24.88
C PRO A 174 -1.36 16.75 23.45
N LEU A 175 -2.31 15.87 23.09
CA LEU A 175 -2.40 15.35 21.71
C LEU A 175 -2.85 16.44 20.74
N ILE A 176 -3.80 17.29 21.15
CA ILE A 176 -4.23 18.47 20.39
C ILE A 176 -3.04 19.43 20.23
N ALA A 177 -2.28 19.66 21.30
CA ALA A 177 -1.05 20.46 21.26
C ALA A 177 -0.01 19.90 20.29
N ALA A 178 0.22 18.58 20.32
CA ALA A 178 1.12 17.91 19.39
C ALA A 178 0.65 18.08 17.94
N ALA A 179 -0.63 17.84 17.65
CA ALA A 179 -1.17 17.98 16.29
C ALA A 179 -1.01 19.41 15.74
N LEU A 180 -1.33 20.43 16.55
CA LEU A 180 -1.21 21.83 16.14
C LEU A 180 0.26 22.28 16.01
N LEU A 181 1.14 21.82 16.91
CA LEU A 181 2.59 22.09 16.78
C LEU A 181 3.17 21.44 15.51
N LEU A 182 2.77 20.21 15.18
CA LEU A 182 3.21 19.56 13.94
C LEU A 182 2.71 20.30 12.70
N ALA A 183 1.47 20.81 12.73
CA ALA A 183 0.95 21.67 11.67
C ALA A 183 1.75 22.99 11.57
N LEU A 184 2.13 23.60 12.70
CA LEU A 184 2.98 24.79 12.72
C LEU A 184 4.37 24.52 12.15
N PHE A 185 5.01 23.40 12.52
CA PHE A 185 6.31 23.03 11.95
C PHE A 185 6.26 22.82 10.43
N ALA A 186 5.14 22.32 9.90
CA ALA A 186 4.96 22.13 8.46
C ALA A 186 4.82 23.46 7.69
N LEU A 187 4.32 24.50 8.35
CA LEU A 187 4.10 25.83 7.78
C LEU A 187 5.26 26.82 8.08
N ALA A 188 6.07 26.53 9.10
CA ALA A 188 7.10 27.42 9.57
C ALA A 188 8.27 27.54 8.56
N PRO A 189 8.85 28.74 8.39
CA PRO A 189 10.04 28.91 7.58
C PRO A 189 11.25 28.21 8.22
N ALA A 190 12.20 27.80 7.37
CA ALA A 190 13.46 27.18 7.78
C ALA A 190 14.38 28.18 8.51
N ARG A 191 14.15 28.34 9.81
CA ARG A 191 14.92 29.23 10.71
C ARG A 191 15.47 28.43 11.89
N ALA A 192 16.60 28.87 12.45
CA ALA A 192 17.19 28.24 13.63
C ALA A 192 16.21 28.17 14.83
N SER A 193 15.34 29.18 14.97
CA SER A 193 14.27 29.19 15.99
C SER A 193 13.31 28.01 15.84
N THR A 194 12.94 27.64 14.60
CA THR A 194 12.09 26.48 14.28
C THR A 194 12.76 25.17 14.68
N GLY A 195 14.06 25.02 14.42
CA GLY A 195 14.84 23.83 14.81
C GLY A 195 14.92 23.67 16.33
N LEU A 196 15.25 24.75 17.05
CA LEU A 196 15.27 24.74 18.51
C LEU A 196 13.89 24.43 19.10
N ALA A 197 12.83 25.04 18.54
CA ALA A 197 11.47 24.78 18.98
C ALA A 197 11.05 23.31 18.79
N ALA A 198 11.48 22.66 17.70
CA ALA A 198 11.23 21.24 17.48
C ALA A 198 11.96 20.34 18.48
N VAL A 199 13.19 20.67 18.86
CA VAL A 199 13.91 19.95 19.91
C VAL A 199 13.16 20.08 21.24
N VAL A 200 12.76 21.30 21.63
CA VAL A 200 12.00 21.53 22.86
C VAL A 200 10.64 20.82 22.82
N ALA A 201 9.92 20.89 21.70
CA ALA A 201 8.66 20.18 21.52
C ALA A 201 8.84 18.66 21.65
N SER A 202 9.91 18.10 21.09
CA SER A 202 10.21 16.67 21.19
C SER A 202 10.52 16.25 22.62
N LEU A 203 11.26 17.07 23.36
CA LEU A 203 11.55 16.82 24.78
C LEU A 203 10.29 16.92 25.65
N VAL A 204 9.48 17.96 25.46
CA VAL A 204 8.27 18.20 26.26
C VAL A 204 7.20 17.16 25.96
N LEU A 205 6.84 16.96 24.69
CA LEU A 205 5.76 16.05 24.30
C LEU A 205 6.23 14.61 24.28
N GLY A 206 7.35 14.34 23.61
CA GLY A 206 7.93 13.00 23.50
C GLY A 206 8.39 12.48 24.85
N GLY A 207 9.14 13.30 25.61
CA GLY A 207 9.63 12.92 26.94
C GLY A 207 8.52 12.68 27.97
N ALA A 208 7.50 13.55 28.03
CA ALA A 208 6.37 13.33 28.93
C ALA A 208 5.52 12.12 28.51
N GLY A 209 5.28 11.96 27.20
CA GLY A 209 4.63 10.78 26.63
C GLY A 209 5.36 9.49 27.01
N LEU A 210 6.69 9.47 26.86
CA LEU A 210 7.55 8.37 27.26
C LEU A 210 7.44 8.06 28.74
N ALA A 211 7.50 9.07 29.61
CA ALA A 211 7.44 8.88 31.06
C ALA A 211 6.11 8.24 31.51
N ARG A 212 5.00 8.66 30.91
CA ARG A 212 3.62 8.25 31.27
C ARG A 212 2.99 7.22 30.33
N SER A 213 3.74 6.65 29.38
CA SER A 213 3.21 5.79 28.32
C SER A 213 2.39 4.58 28.79
N ARG A 214 2.70 4.05 29.98
CA ARG A 214 2.00 2.90 30.58
C ARG A 214 0.69 3.23 31.26
N VAL A 215 0.41 4.52 31.52
CA VAL A 215 -0.77 4.98 32.29
C VAL A 215 -2.03 4.99 31.43
N HIS A 216 -1.96 5.61 30.24
CA HIS A 216 -3.08 5.71 29.31
C HIS A 216 -2.57 5.66 27.87
N ARG A 217 -3.39 5.18 26.93
CA ARG A 217 -3.04 5.08 25.50
C ARG A 217 -2.59 6.43 24.92
N ASP A 218 -3.20 7.52 25.36
CA ASP A 218 -2.91 8.87 24.86
C ASP A 218 -1.46 9.29 25.12
N TRP A 219 -0.85 8.85 26.23
CA TRP A 219 0.55 9.14 26.51
C TRP A 219 1.50 8.38 25.58
N ALA A 220 1.14 7.15 25.18
CA ALA A 220 1.90 6.42 24.18
C ALA A 220 1.77 7.08 22.79
N LEU A 221 0.56 7.55 22.43
CA LEU A 221 0.35 8.31 21.20
C LEU A 221 1.10 9.65 21.21
N LEU A 222 1.13 10.33 22.36
CA LEU A 222 1.88 11.57 22.56
C LEU A 222 3.39 11.34 22.42
N ALA A 223 3.89 10.24 22.99
CA ALA A 223 5.29 9.86 22.84
C ALA A 223 5.65 9.69 21.36
N ILE A 224 4.83 8.95 20.60
CA ILE A 224 5.04 8.75 19.17
C ILE A 224 5.01 10.09 18.44
N ALA A 225 3.93 10.87 18.58
CA ALA A 225 3.75 12.13 17.89
C ALA A 225 4.85 13.15 18.23
N GLY A 226 5.26 13.22 19.49
CA GLY A 226 6.31 14.12 19.96
C GLY A 226 7.73 13.68 19.57
N LEU A 227 7.98 12.37 19.43
CA LEU A 227 9.29 11.86 19.04
C LEU A 227 9.51 11.92 17.53
N ILE A 228 8.73 11.18 16.74
CA ILE A 228 8.98 11.10 15.28
C ILE A 228 8.37 12.30 14.53
N GLY A 229 7.31 12.91 15.05
CA GLY A 229 6.58 13.96 14.34
C GLY A 229 7.44 15.15 13.95
N PRO A 230 8.11 15.85 14.90
CA PRO A 230 8.94 17.01 14.57
C PRO A 230 10.08 16.67 13.61
N LEU A 231 10.72 15.51 13.80
CA LEU A 231 11.77 15.02 12.90
C LEU A 231 11.25 14.83 11.48
N ALA A 232 10.14 14.09 11.33
CA ALA A 232 9.56 13.79 10.02
C ALA A 232 9.10 15.06 9.30
N VAL A 233 8.38 15.94 10.00
CA VAL A 233 7.85 17.18 9.42
C VAL A 233 8.98 18.10 8.98
N LEU A 234 9.99 18.32 9.83
CA LEU A 234 11.08 19.22 9.47
C LEU A 234 11.99 18.64 8.40
N GLN A 235 12.35 17.36 8.47
CA GLN A 235 13.24 16.78 7.49
C GLN A 235 12.60 16.70 6.09
N LEU A 236 11.29 16.39 6.01
CA LEU A 236 10.59 16.29 4.74
C LEU A 236 10.13 17.65 4.20
N GLY A 237 9.77 18.59 5.08
CA GLY A 237 9.25 19.91 4.68
C GLY A 237 10.31 21.00 4.56
N THR A 238 11.33 20.98 5.42
CA THR A 238 12.41 21.98 5.46
C THR A 238 13.80 21.33 5.57
N PRO A 239 14.19 20.46 4.61
CA PRO A 239 15.45 19.72 4.66
C PRO A 239 16.69 20.63 4.74
N GLN A 240 16.58 21.89 4.31
CA GLN A 240 17.65 22.89 4.33
C GLN A 240 17.96 23.43 5.75
N LEU A 241 17.12 23.13 6.74
CA LEU A 241 17.30 23.60 8.12
C LEU A 241 18.62 23.13 8.74
N LEU A 242 19.08 21.94 8.35
CA LEU A 242 20.32 21.34 8.79
C LEU A 242 21.06 20.71 7.59
N PRO A 243 22.40 20.65 7.62
CA PRO A 243 23.15 19.84 6.68
C PRO A 243 22.67 18.38 6.69
N ARG A 244 22.68 17.70 5.54
CA ARG A 244 22.23 16.31 5.38
C ARG A 244 22.75 15.35 6.46
N ALA A 245 24.04 15.42 6.77
CA ALA A 245 24.66 14.58 7.78
C ALA A 245 24.20 14.86 9.22
N ALA A 246 23.77 16.09 9.51
CA ALA A 246 23.35 16.50 10.85
C ALA A 246 21.98 15.93 11.25
N TRP A 247 21.13 15.51 10.30
CA TRP A 247 19.85 14.86 10.58
C TRP A 247 19.98 13.45 11.16
N ALA A 248 21.02 12.71 10.78
CA ALA A 248 21.25 11.33 11.19
C ALA A 248 21.36 11.12 12.72
N PRO A 249 22.17 11.90 13.48
CA PRO A 249 22.24 11.73 14.93
C PRO A 249 20.90 12.00 15.62
N PHE A 250 20.10 12.98 15.16
CA PHE A 250 18.74 13.19 15.68
C PHE A 250 17.84 11.99 15.40
N GLY A 251 17.91 11.44 14.19
CA GLY A 251 17.20 10.21 13.83
C GLY A 251 17.57 9.03 14.74
N LEU A 252 18.85 8.86 15.08
CA LEU A 252 19.31 7.79 15.99
C LEU A 252 18.81 7.99 17.43
N VAL A 253 18.86 9.22 17.95
CA VAL A 253 18.35 9.54 19.30
C VAL A 253 16.85 9.26 19.38
N ILE A 254 16.09 9.70 18.38
CA ILE A 254 14.64 9.47 18.29
C ILE A 254 14.34 7.98 18.11
N ALA A 255 15.13 7.26 17.29
CA ALA A 255 15.00 5.82 17.13
C ALA A 255 15.23 5.07 18.43
N ALA A 256 16.25 5.45 19.22
CA ALA A 256 16.51 4.87 20.53
C ALA A 256 15.37 5.15 21.52
N ALA A 257 14.86 6.38 21.56
CA ALA A 257 13.75 6.78 22.42
C ALA A 257 12.44 6.04 22.08
N ALA A 258 12.11 5.94 20.79
CA ALA A 258 10.95 5.19 20.32
C ALA A 258 11.12 3.66 20.48
N GLY A 259 12.34 3.14 20.32
CA GLY A 259 12.68 1.76 20.60
C GLY A 259 12.52 1.44 22.08
N TRP A 260 12.90 2.36 22.97
CA TRP A 260 12.68 2.24 24.41
C TRP A 260 11.18 2.25 24.77
N LEU A 261 10.36 3.06 24.09
CA LEU A 261 8.90 3.00 24.21
C LEU A 261 8.36 1.60 23.85
N ALA A 262 8.76 1.07 22.70
CA ALA A 262 8.34 -0.26 22.26
C ALA A 262 8.78 -1.35 23.26
N TRP A 263 10.03 -1.27 23.73
CA TRP A 263 10.58 -2.19 24.73
C TRP A 263 9.81 -2.13 26.05
N ARG A 264 9.42 -0.93 26.50
CA ARG A 264 8.59 -0.74 27.69
C ARG A 264 7.17 -1.32 27.53
N HIS A 265 6.72 -1.61 26.32
CA HIS A 265 5.41 -2.23 26.06
C HIS A 265 5.53 -3.67 25.55
N ARG A 266 6.72 -4.30 25.64
CA ARG A 266 6.98 -5.68 25.16
C ARG A 266 6.16 -6.76 25.88
N ASP A 267 5.65 -6.47 27.06
CA ASP A 267 4.80 -7.33 27.88
C ASP A 267 3.32 -7.29 27.45
N ARG A 268 2.93 -6.33 26.61
CA ARG A 268 1.54 -6.11 26.17
C ARG A 268 1.33 -6.60 24.73
N ILE A 269 1.67 -7.86 24.48
CA ILE A 269 1.58 -8.49 23.16
C ILE A 269 0.15 -8.89 22.77
N GLU A 270 -0.72 -9.09 23.77
CA GLU A 270 -2.12 -9.49 23.62
C GLU A 270 -2.98 -8.26 23.29
N GLY A 271 -2.83 -7.71 22.08
CA GLY A 271 -3.66 -6.60 21.60
C GLY A 271 -2.93 -5.60 20.71
N ARG A 272 -3.64 -4.54 20.30
CA ARG A 272 -3.09 -3.41 19.54
C ARG A 272 -2.59 -2.31 20.49
N ASP A 273 -1.55 -2.61 21.26
CA ASP A 273 -0.91 -1.59 22.10
C ASP A 273 -0.20 -0.55 21.22
N ALA A 274 -0.62 0.72 21.38
CA ALA A 274 -0.04 1.86 20.68
C ALA A 274 1.45 2.03 20.98
N GLY A 275 1.90 1.77 22.21
CA GLY A 275 3.31 1.89 22.61
C GLY A 275 4.19 0.86 21.93
N LEU A 276 3.75 -0.40 21.84
CA LEU A 276 4.52 -1.47 21.19
C LEU A 276 4.57 -1.26 19.67
N VAL A 277 3.41 -1.17 19.02
CA VAL A 277 3.31 -1.07 17.57
C VAL A 277 3.83 0.29 17.08
N GLY A 278 3.32 1.37 17.68
CA GLY A 278 3.68 2.72 17.29
C GLY A 278 5.10 3.10 17.67
N GLY A 279 5.61 2.65 18.83
CA GLY A 279 7.02 2.81 19.20
C GLY A 279 7.96 2.10 18.21
N THR A 280 7.62 0.87 17.79
CA THR A 280 8.44 0.14 16.81
C THR A 280 8.43 0.83 15.44
N LEU A 281 7.25 1.26 14.97
CA LEU A 281 7.12 2.00 13.71
C LEU A 281 7.83 3.36 13.75
N ALA A 282 7.75 4.08 14.87
CA ALA A 282 8.47 5.33 15.06
C ALA A 282 9.99 5.13 15.12
N ALA A 283 10.46 4.06 15.76
CA ALA A 283 11.88 3.75 15.82
C ALA A 283 12.43 3.47 14.41
N VAL A 284 11.77 2.58 13.69
CA VAL A 284 12.16 2.21 12.33
C VAL A 284 11.99 3.38 11.36
N GLY A 285 10.93 4.18 11.50
CA GLY A 285 10.71 5.39 10.71
C GLY A 285 11.81 6.43 10.90
N ALA A 286 12.28 6.64 12.13
CA ALA A 286 13.40 7.54 12.42
C ALA A 286 14.73 7.03 11.81
N VAL A 287 14.96 5.72 11.80
CA VAL A 287 16.11 5.11 11.10
C VAL A 287 15.99 5.31 9.59
N VAL A 288 14.80 5.13 9.00
CA VAL A 288 14.56 5.36 7.57
C VAL A 288 14.83 6.81 7.20
N LEU A 289 14.31 7.76 7.98
CA LEU A 289 14.55 9.18 7.80
C LEU A 289 16.05 9.51 7.92
N GLY A 290 16.74 8.99 8.93
CA GLY A 290 18.19 9.17 9.08
C GLY A 290 18.99 8.62 7.90
N ALA A 291 18.62 7.43 7.38
CA ALA A 291 19.25 6.84 6.21
C ALA A 291 19.03 7.67 4.94
N MET A 292 17.81 8.17 4.72
CA MET A 292 17.50 9.08 3.60
C MET A 292 18.27 10.39 3.70
N ALA A 293 18.52 10.89 4.92
CA ALA A 293 19.32 12.10 5.10
C ALA A 293 20.78 11.90 4.66
N LEU A 294 21.38 10.76 5.05
CA LEU A 294 22.79 10.46 4.77
C LEU A 294 23.03 10.08 3.30
N PHE A 295 22.18 9.21 2.77
CA PHE A 295 22.41 8.55 1.49
C PHE A 295 21.50 9.07 0.37
N GLY A 296 20.64 10.05 0.66
CA GLY A 296 19.68 10.62 -0.29
C GLY A 296 18.41 9.79 -0.45
N GLU A 297 17.52 10.26 -1.33
CA GLU A 297 16.21 9.63 -1.57
C GLU A 297 16.32 8.23 -2.20
N ASP A 298 17.40 7.96 -2.91
CA ASP A 298 17.65 6.66 -3.55
C ASP A 298 17.78 5.52 -2.53
N ALA A 299 18.25 5.83 -1.32
CA ALA A 299 18.38 4.87 -0.24
C ALA A 299 17.03 4.52 0.43
N ALA A 300 15.95 5.24 0.13
CA ALA A 300 14.64 5.02 0.75
C ALA A 300 14.15 3.57 0.54
N GLY A 301 14.40 2.98 -0.63
CA GLY A 301 13.99 1.61 -0.93
C GLY A 301 14.69 0.57 -0.06
N LEU A 302 16.02 0.68 0.08
CA LEU A 302 16.82 -0.17 0.97
C LEU A 302 16.44 0.04 2.45
N ALA A 303 16.25 1.28 2.86
CA ALA A 303 15.87 1.62 4.23
C ALA A 303 14.48 1.05 4.60
N LEU A 304 13.50 1.17 3.70
CA LEU A 304 12.15 0.63 3.89
C LEU A 304 12.13 -0.91 3.79
N ALA A 305 12.99 -1.51 2.97
CA ALA A 305 13.21 -2.95 2.96
C ALA A 305 13.75 -3.44 4.31
N ALA A 306 14.79 -2.78 4.83
CA ALA A 306 15.34 -3.07 6.16
C ALA A 306 14.29 -2.87 7.26
N ALA A 307 13.44 -1.85 7.14
CA ALA A 307 12.32 -1.60 8.03
C ALA A 307 11.31 -2.76 8.08
N ILE A 308 10.88 -3.29 6.93
CA ILE A 308 9.99 -4.45 6.86
C ILE A 308 10.60 -5.65 7.59
N VAL A 309 11.88 -5.94 7.33
CA VAL A 309 12.60 -7.05 7.94
C VAL A 309 12.73 -6.85 9.45
N ALA A 310 13.07 -5.65 9.91
CA ALA A 310 13.22 -5.33 11.33
C ALA A 310 11.89 -5.50 12.09
N VAL A 311 10.78 -4.99 11.56
CA VAL A 311 9.45 -5.15 12.16
C VAL A 311 9.04 -6.63 12.19
N ALA A 312 9.29 -7.37 11.10
CA ALA A 312 8.97 -8.79 11.01
C ALA A 312 9.77 -9.64 12.00
N GLU A 313 11.07 -9.35 12.15
CA GLU A 313 11.94 -10.01 13.12
C GLU A 313 11.51 -9.68 14.56
N ALA A 314 11.23 -8.42 14.86
CA ALA A 314 10.73 -8.00 16.17
C ALA A 314 9.42 -8.70 16.53
N ALA A 315 8.47 -8.77 15.59
CA ALA A 315 7.22 -9.50 15.76
C ALA A 315 7.45 -10.99 16.04
N ARG A 316 8.38 -11.62 15.32
CA ARG A 316 8.70 -13.04 15.48
C ARG A 316 9.34 -13.34 16.84
N ARG A 317 10.30 -12.50 17.28
CA ARG A 317 10.98 -12.66 18.57
C ARG A 317 10.07 -12.44 19.76
N LEU A 318 9.10 -11.54 19.64
CA LEU A 318 8.15 -11.22 20.71
C LEU A 318 6.87 -12.07 20.68
N GLY A 319 6.62 -12.84 19.61
CA GLY A 319 5.36 -13.56 19.41
C GLY A 319 4.14 -12.63 19.26
N ALA A 320 4.36 -11.38 18.84
CA ALA A 320 3.33 -10.34 18.84
C ALA A 320 2.61 -10.25 17.48
N ARG A 321 1.40 -10.82 17.39
CA ARG A 321 0.54 -10.79 16.18
C ARG A 321 0.21 -9.39 15.69
N SER A 322 -0.03 -8.46 16.61
CA SER A 322 -0.33 -7.06 16.29
C SER A 322 0.86 -6.35 15.64
N LEU A 323 2.08 -6.68 16.07
CA LEU A 323 3.32 -6.17 15.50
C LEU A 323 3.61 -6.79 14.13
N ALA A 324 3.28 -8.07 13.93
CA ALA A 324 3.41 -8.72 12.61
C ALA A 324 2.60 -8.01 11.53
N GLY A 325 1.41 -7.50 11.89
CA GLY A 325 0.58 -6.66 11.02
C GLY A 325 1.21 -5.31 10.67
N ALA A 326 2.05 -4.76 11.53
CA ALA A 326 2.64 -3.43 11.36
C ALA A 326 3.64 -3.36 10.19
N ALA A 327 4.19 -4.49 9.75
CA ALA A 327 5.10 -4.56 8.59
C ALA A 327 4.44 -4.09 7.28
N ILE A 328 3.10 -3.99 7.22
CA ILE A 328 2.39 -3.40 6.09
C ILE A 328 2.71 -1.92 5.88
N VAL A 329 3.00 -1.19 6.96
CA VAL A 329 3.26 0.25 6.92
C VAL A 329 4.54 0.57 6.11
N PRO A 330 5.72 0.01 6.44
CA PRO A 330 6.92 0.25 5.64
C PRO A 330 6.81 -0.34 4.22
N LEU A 331 6.02 -1.41 4.00
CA LEU A 331 5.72 -1.88 2.64
C LEU A 331 4.93 -0.84 1.83
N ALA A 332 3.86 -0.29 2.40
CA ALA A 332 3.06 0.75 1.74
C ALA A 332 3.88 2.01 1.45
N LEU A 333 4.68 2.46 2.42
CA LEU A 333 5.62 3.57 2.23
C LEU A 333 6.67 3.25 1.16
N GLY A 334 7.14 2.01 1.08
CA GLY A 334 8.07 1.55 0.04
C GLY A 334 7.49 1.65 -1.36
N LEU A 335 6.21 1.29 -1.53
CA LEU A 335 5.49 1.45 -2.80
C LEU A 335 5.31 2.92 -3.18
N ILE A 336 4.98 3.78 -2.20
CA ILE A 336 4.86 5.23 -2.42
C ILE A 336 6.22 5.82 -2.81
N ALA A 337 7.29 5.42 -2.14
CA ALA A 337 8.64 5.83 -2.49
C ALA A 337 8.97 5.40 -3.93
N ALA A 338 8.64 4.18 -4.31
CA ALA A 338 8.86 3.63 -5.65
C ALA A 338 7.81 4.03 -6.72
N HIS A 339 7.05 5.12 -6.51
CA HIS A 339 5.97 5.51 -7.42
C HIS A 339 6.44 5.75 -8.86
N ARG A 340 7.66 6.28 -9.06
CA ARG A 340 8.20 6.53 -10.41
C ARG A 340 8.48 5.23 -11.16
N GLU A 341 9.08 4.27 -10.47
CA GLU A 341 9.42 2.96 -11.02
C GLU A 341 8.16 2.14 -11.28
N VAL A 342 7.19 2.20 -10.36
CA VAL A 342 5.86 1.60 -10.55
C VAL A 342 5.14 2.25 -11.73
N GLY A 343 5.20 3.58 -11.88
CA GLY A 343 4.64 4.30 -13.02
C GLY A 343 5.25 3.85 -14.35
N ALA A 344 6.58 3.77 -14.43
CA ALA A 344 7.29 3.29 -15.62
C ALA A 344 6.92 1.84 -15.98
N LEU A 345 6.74 0.97 -14.98
CA LEU A 345 6.28 -0.39 -15.20
C LEU A 345 4.84 -0.47 -15.72
N ILE A 346 3.94 0.37 -15.20
CA ILE A 346 2.55 0.48 -15.66
C ILE A 346 2.53 0.99 -17.11
N GLU A 347 3.34 2.01 -17.42
CA GLU A 347 3.48 2.55 -18.76
C GLU A 347 4.01 1.50 -19.74
N ALA A 348 5.09 0.79 -19.38
CA ALA A 348 5.64 -0.29 -20.19
C ALA A 348 4.62 -1.42 -20.43
N LEU A 349 3.81 -1.75 -19.43
CA LEU A 349 2.71 -2.71 -19.58
C LEU A 349 1.65 -2.17 -20.56
N ALA A 350 1.21 -0.92 -20.39
CA ALA A 350 0.20 -0.30 -21.24
C ALA A 350 0.64 -0.23 -22.71
N ARG A 351 1.90 0.12 -22.97
CA ARG A 351 2.53 0.11 -24.30
C ARG A 351 2.66 -1.30 -24.89
N SER A 352 2.91 -2.31 -24.06
CA SER A 352 3.02 -3.69 -24.55
C SER A 352 1.68 -4.24 -25.04
N LEU A 353 0.56 -3.91 -24.40
CA LEU A 353 -0.76 -4.48 -24.70
C LEU A 353 -1.22 -4.33 -26.17
N PRO A 354 -1.06 -3.18 -26.85
CA PRO A 354 -1.37 -3.04 -28.28
C PRO A 354 -0.31 -3.63 -29.22
N GLY A 355 0.79 -4.19 -28.70
CA GLY A 355 1.83 -4.82 -29.49
C GLY A 355 3.00 -3.90 -29.87
N GLU A 356 3.28 -2.85 -29.09
CA GLU A 356 4.48 -2.04 -29.30
C GLU A 356 5.75 -2.90 -29.14
N GLU A 357 6.64 -2.84 -30.14
CA GLU A 357 7.80 -3.71 -30.23
C GLU A 357 8.92 -3.30 -29.25
N LEU A 358 9.12 -1.99 -29.08
CA LEU A 358 10.26 -1.40 -28.36
C LEU A 358 9.88 -1.00 -26.93
N ILE A 359 9.71 -1.99 -26.06
CA ILE A 359 9.30 -1.78 -24.66
C ILE A 359 10.48 -1.41 -23.74
N TYR A 360 11.71 -1.79 -24.10
CA TYR A 360 12.88 -1.61 -23.22
C TYR A 360 13.12 -0.15 -22.78
N PRO A 361 13.00 0.88 -23.65
CA PRO A 361 13.22 2.27 -23.26
C PRO A 361 12.23 2.79 -22.21
N ALA A 362 11.03 2.21 -22.10
CA ALA A 362 10.03 2.59 -21.10
C ALA A 362 10.31 1.98 -19.71
N LEU A 363 11.29 1.09 -19.57
CA LEU A 363 11.58 0.41 -18.30
C LEU A 363 12.42 1.30 -17.36
N PRO A 364 12.15 1.23 -16.03
CA PRO A 364 12.90 2.02 -15.05
C PRO A 364 14.38 1.65 -15.07
N PRO A 365 15.33 2.58 -14.79
CA PRO A 365 16.77 2.33 -14.89
C PRO A 365 17.25 1.23 -13.92
N LEU A 366 18.35 0.54 -14.27
CA LEU A 366 18.86 -0.61 -13.49
C LEU A 366 19.19 -0.24 -12.04
N ALA A 367 19.83 0.91 -11.83
CA ALA A 367 20.17 1.39 -10.49
C ALA A 367 18.92 1.55 -9.60
N ALA A 368 17.83 2.12 -10.14
CA ALA A 368 16.57 2.28 -9.40
C ALA A 368 15.94 0.93 -9.02
N ILE A 369 16.03 -0.06 -9.91
CA ILE A 369 15.53 -1.42 -9.61
C ILE A 369 16.35 -2.06 -8.48
N LEU A 370 17.67 -1.99 -8.57
CA LEU A 370 18.57 -2.61 -7.58
C LEU A 370 18.51 -1.91 -6.22
N MET A 371 18.30 -0.61 -6.18
CA MET A 371 18.25 0.16 -4.93
C MET A 371 16.85 0.22 -4.31
N ARG A 372 15.78 0.04 -5.11
CA ARG A 372 14.41 0.25 -4.63
C ARG A 372 13.51 -0.96 -4.78
N LEU A 373 13.25 -1.42 -6.00
CA LEU A 373 12.27 -2.49 -6.24
C LEU A 373 12.75 -3.85 -5.74
N LEU A 374 14.01 -4.21 -6.00
CA LEU A 374 14.54 -5.52 -5.62
C LEU A 374 14.63 -5.69 -4.09
N PRO A 375 15.22 -4.76 -3.31
CA PRO A 375 15.22 -4.88 -1.85
C PRO A 375 13.82 -4.94 -1.28
N LEU A 376 12.90 -4.10 -1.79
CA LEU A 376 11.51 -4.07 -1.33
C LEU A 376 10.78 -5.39 -1.62
N ALA A 377 10.95 -5.96 -2.82
CA ALA A 377 10.35 -7.23 -3.22
C ALA A 377 10.85 -8.38 -2.34
N LEU A 378 12.16 -8.46 -2.09
CA LEU A 378 12.75 -9.49 -1.24
C LEU A 378 12.32 -9.35 0.22
N ALA A 379 12.32 -8.13 0.76
CA ALA A 379 11.88 -7.85 2.12
C ALA A 379 10.40 -8.15 2.31
N ALA A 380 9.55 -7.89 1.32
CA ALA A 380 8.12 -8.18 1.39
C ALA A 380 7.79 -9.67 1.52
N LEU A 381 8.71 -10.56 1.12
CA LEU A 381 8.55 -12.00 1.28
C LEU A 381 8.91 -12.48 2.70
N VAL A 382 9.69 -11.71 3.47
CA VAL A 382 10.18 -12.12 4.78
C VAL A 382 9.06 -12.36 5.79
N PRO A 383 8.07 -11.45 5.98
CA PRO A 383 6.98 -11.71 6.90
C PRO A 383 6.14 -12.93 6.50
N LEU A 384 6.01 -13.22 5.20
CA LEU A 384 5.19 -14.33 4.69
C LEU A 384 5.73 -15.73 5.05
N ARG A 385 6.96 -15.82 5.56
CA ARG A 385 7.57 -17.07 6.08
C ARG A 385 6.84 -17.61 7.31
N THR A 386 6.09 -16.77 8.02
CA THR A 386 5.28 -17.19 9.17
C THR A 386 3.79 -17.12 8.84
N ALA A 387 2.98 -17.96 9.48
CA ALA A 387 1.52 -17.96 9.30
C ALA A 387 0.88 -16.63 9.73
N GLU A 388 1.50 -15.96 10.71
CA GLU A 388 1.02 -14.70 11.30
C GLU A 388 1.57 -13.44 10.61
N GLY A 389 2.48 -13.59 9.64
CA GLY A 389 3.09 -12.49 8.91
C GLY A 389 2.05 -11.55 8.28
N TYR A 390 2.27 -10.24 8.41
CA TYR A 390 1.31 -9.19 8.03
C TYR A 390 -0.06 -9.24 8.72
N GLY A 391 -0.29 -10.15 9.67
CA GLY A 391 -1.57 -10.29 10.36
C GLY A 391 -2.75 -10.39 9.39
N HIS A 392 -3.77 -9.55 9.57
CA HIS A 392 -4.94 -9.54 8.69
C HIS A 392 -4.65 -9.05 7.25
N TRP A 393 -3.50 -8.41 7.01
CA TRP A 393 -3.06 -7.94 5.68
C TRP A 393 -2.28 -9.00 4.90
N ARG A 394 -2.16 -10.23 5.40
CA ARG A 394 -1.33 -11.28 4.76
C ARG A 394 -1.66 -11.55 3.31
N ARG A 395 -2.94 -11.67 2.96
CA ARG A 395 -3.38 -11.93 1.58
C ARG A 395 -3.00 -10.78 0.63
N PRO A 396 -3.42 -9.53 0.86
CA PRO A 396 -3.04 -8.42 -0.03
C PRO A 396 -1.52 -8.22 -0.06
N ALA A 397 -0.82 -8.33 1.07
CA ALA A 397 0.64 -8.21 1.11
C ALA A 397 1.34 -9.31 0.28
N ALA A 398 0.83 -10.54 0.30
CA ALA A 398 1.37 -11.62 -0.54
C ALA A 398 1.17 -11.37 -2.04
N ILE A 399 0.02 -10.79 -2.43
CA ILE A 399 -0.24 -10.41 -3.82
C ILE A 399 0.74 -9.31 -4.24
N VAL A 400 0.87 -8.26 -3.43
CA VAL A 400 1.80 -7.15 -3.69
C VAL A 400 3.24 -7.65 -3.77
N ALA A 401 3.69 -8.48 -2.83
CA ALA A 401 5.04 -9.05 -2.85
C ALA A 401 5.28 -9.91 -4.12
N GLY A 402 4.29 -10.71 -4.52
CA GLY A 402 4.35 -11.51 -5.74
C GLY A 402 4.43 -10.65 -7.01
N VAL A 403 3.62 -9.58 -7.09
CA VAL A 403 3.65 -8.64 -8.23
C VAL A 403 4.97 -7.89 -8.27
N LEU A 404 5.48 -7.39 -7.14
CA LEU A 404 6.78 -6.73 -7.06
C LEU A 404 7.92 -7.65 -7.50
N ALA A 405 7.90 -8.90 -7.05
CA ALA A 405 8.90 -9.90 -7.43
C ALA A 405 8.84 -10.22 -8.93
N ALA A 406 7.63 -10.42 -9.48
CA ALA A 406 7.43 -10.68 -10.90
C ALA A 406 7.84 -9.49 -11.78
N ALA A 407 7.47 -8.26 -11.38
CA ALA A 407 7.85 -7.06 -12.09
C ALA A 407 9.37 -6.82 -12.06
N THR A 408 10.00 -7.00 -10.89
CA THR A 408 11.46 -6.89 -10.75
C THR A 408 12.16 -7.94 -11.63
N ALA A 409 11.71 -9.19 -11.60
CA ALA A 409 12.24 -10.25 -12.44
C ALA A 409 12.08 -9.94 -13.94
N TYR A 410 10.90 -9.46 -14.36
CA TYR A 410 10.64 -9.07 -15.75
C TYR A 410 11.63 -8.03 -16.25
N VAL A 411 11.87 -6.96 -15.49
CA VAL A 411 12.83 -5.94 -15.94
C VAL A 411 14.24 -6.48 -15.98
N LEU A 412 14.66 -7.26 -14.99
CA LEU A 412 16.00 -7.89 -15.00
C LEU A 412 16.17 -8.82 -16.20
N MET A 413 15.12 -9.53 -16.61
CA MET A 413 15.16 -10.42 -17.78
C MET A 413 15.20 -9.68 -19.12
N LYS A 414 14.68 -8.45 -19.20
CA LYS A 414 14.77 -7.60 -20.40
C LYS A 414 16.15 -6.95 -20.58
N ARG A 415 17.02 -6.98 -19.55
CA ARG A 415 18.33 -6.30 -19.57
C ARG A 415 19.38 -6.93 -20.48
N PRO A 416 19.55 -8.27 -20.56
CA PRO A 416 20.64 -8.85 -21.34
C PRO A 416 20.57 -8.54 -22.83
N LEU A 417 19.35 -8.47 -23.38
CA LEU A 417 19.13 -8.20 -24.81
C LEU A 417 18.85 -6.74 -25.12
N ALA A 418 18.37 -5.96 -24.14
CA ALA A 418 18.22 -4.50 -24.19
C ALA A 418 17.65 -3.97 -25.53
N ILE A 419 16.58 -4.61 -26.02
CA ILE A 419 16.02 -4.38 -27.35
C ILE A 419 15.45 -2.96 -27.46
N ALA A 420 16.26 -2.04 -28.00
CA ALA A 420 15.96 -0.61 -28.09
C ALA A 420 15.72 -0.11 -29.53
N ASP A 421 16.00 -0.93 -30.53
CA ASP A 421 15.87 -0.61 -31.95
C ASP A 421 15.26 -1.78 -32.74
N ALA A 422 14.75 -1.46 -33.94
CA ALA A 422 14.07 -2.41 -34.80
C ALA A 422 14.98 -3.56 -35.29
N GLY A 423 16.27 -3.33 -35.51
CA GLY A 423 17.20 -4.36 -35.97
C GLY A 423 17.46 -5.41 -34.89
N THR A 424 17.66 -4.96 -33.65
CA THR A 424 17.78 -5.85 -32.49
C THR A 424 16.46 -6.59 -32.23
N PHE A 425 15.31 -5.93 -32.43
CA PHE A 425 14.00 -6.58 -32.34
C PHE A 425 13.81 -7.68 -33.40
N MET A 426 14.18 -7.41 -34.65
CA MET A 426 14.17 -8.41 -35.72
C MET A 426 15.05 -9.62 -35.38
N THR A 427 16.16 -9.43 -34.67
CA THR A 427 17.09 -10.52 -34.36
C THR A 427 16.68 -11.32 -33.12
N TRP A 428 16.20 -10.64 -32.07
CA TRP A 428 16.03 -11.25 -30.74
C TRP A 428 14.63 -11.15 -30.15
N GLY A 429 13.72 -10.38 -30.75
CA GLY A 429 12.41 -10.06 -30.18
C GLY A 429 11.58 -11.29 -29.83
N PHE A 430 11.48 -12.25 -30.75
CA PHE A 430 10.72 -13.49 -30.52
C PHE A 430 11.40 -14.38 -29.46
N VAL A 431 12.72 -14.53 -29.52
CA VAL A 431 13.50 -15.34 -28.57
C VAL A 431 13.38 -14.78 -27.14
N GLU A 432 13.50 -13.47 -26.97
CA GLU A 432 13.36 -12.81 -25.67
C GLU A 432 11.98 -13.09 -25.05
N ARG A 433 10.91 -12.89 -25.82
CA ARG A 433 9.54 -13.17 -25.34
C ARG A 433 9.35 -14.64 -25.01
N ALA A 434 9.83 -15.54 -25.86
CA ALA A 434 9.76 -16.97 -25.65
C ALA A 434 10.46 -17.39 -24.34
N VAL A 435 11.67 -16.90 -24.10
CA VAL A 435 12.43 -17.18 -22.87
C VAL A 435 11.69 -16.65 -21.64
N ILE A 436 11.21 -15.40 -21.67
CA ILE A 436 10.44 -14.81 -20.57
C ILE A 436 9.20 -15.65 -20.23
N THR A 437 8.46 -16.06 -21.26
CA THR A 437 7.25 -16.88 -21.10
C THR A 437 7.56 -18.28 -20.56
N LEU A 438 8.62 -18.93 -21.05
CA LEU A 438 9.04 -20.25 -20.56
C LEU A 438 9.59 -20.21 -19.13
N VAL A 439 10.31 -19.16 -18.74
CA VAL A 439 10.76 -18.98 -17.35
C VAL A 439 9.56 -18.78 -16.42
N ALA A 440 8.56 -18.00 -16.82
CA ALA A 440 7.33 -17.84 -16.04
C ALA A 440 6.60 -19.19 -15.85
N LEU A 441 6.42 -19.94 -16.94
CA LEU A 441 5.77 -21.25 -16.90
C LEU A 441 6.58 -22.29 -16.10
N GLY A 442 7.91 -22.33 -16.29
CA GLY A 442 8.83 -23.19 -15.57
C GLY A 442 8.87 -22.88 -14.08
N THR A 443 8.83 -21.60 -13.70
CA THR A 443 8.69 -21.18 -12.30
C THR A 443 7.36 -21.67 -11.72
N GLY A 444 6.26 -21.53 -12.47
CA GLY A 444 4.96 -22.09 -12.07
C GLY A 444 5.02 -23.61 -11.87
N TRP A 445 5.70 -24.32 -12.76
CA TRP A 445 5.90 -25.76 -12.65
C TRP A 445 6.70 -26.17 -11.40
N VAL A 446 7.78 -25.46 -11.07
CA VAL A 446 8.56 -25.70 -9.83
C VAL A 446 7.72 -25.43 -8.58
N LEU A 447 6.87 -24.40 -8.62
CA LEU A 447 6.02 -24.02 -7.49
C LEU A 447 4.75 -24.88 -7.32
N ARG A 448 4.49 -25.84 -8.22
CA ARG A 448 3.21 -26.58 -8.26
C ARG A 448 2.82 -27.27 -6.94
N THR A 449 3.81 -27.74 -6.16
CA THR A 449 3.57 -28.41 -4.87
C THR A 449 3.59 -27.44 -3.69
N ARG A 450 4.43 -26.40 -3.73
CA ARG A 450 4.63 -25.46 -2.61
C ARG A 450 3.70 -24.25 -2.63
N GLY A 451 3.18 -23.88 -3.80
CA GLY A 451 2.36 -22.69 -4.01
C GLY A 451 1.42 -22.87 -5.19
N PRO A 452 0.39 -23.74 -5.09
CA PRO A 452 -0.47 -24.11 -6.22
C PRO A 452 -1.21 -22.92 -6.83
N LEU A 453 -1.57 -21.91 -6.04
CA LEU A 453 -2.22 -20.69 -6.55
C LEU A 453 -1.25 -19.86 -7.42
N ALA A 454 -0.01 -19.65 -6.95
CA ALA A 454 1.01 -18.94 -7.71
C ALA A 454 1.40 -19.72 -8.98
N ALA A 455 1.52 -21.04 -8.87
CA ALA A 455 1.77 -21.93 -10.00
C ALA A 455 0.70 -21.79 -11.09
N ARG A 456 -0.58 -21.82 -10.70
CA ARG A 456 -1.71 -21.63 -11.62
C ARG A 456 -1.72 -20.24 -12.24
N ALA A 457 -1.48 -19.19 -11.44
CA ALA A 457 -1.43 -17.83 -11.95
C ALA A 457 -0.32 -17.64 -12.99
N LEU A 458 0.88 -18.18 -12.75
CA LEU A 458 2.00 -18.15 -13.70
C LEU A 458 1.72 -18.98 -14.97
N ALA A 459 1.08 -20.15 -14.83
CA ALA A 459 0.69 -20.96 -15.99
C ALA A 459 -0.35 -20.24 -16.87
N ILE A 460 -1.36 -19.62 -16.26
CA ILE A 460 -2.37 -18.82 -16.96
C ILE A 460 -1.72 -17.61 -17.62
N LEU A 461 -0.84 -16.90 -16.92
CA LEU A 461 -0.10 -15.77 -17.47
C LEU A 461 0.74 -16.19 -18.68
N ALA A 462 1.48 -17.29 -18.58
CA ALA A 462 2.29 -17.79 -19.69
C ALA A 462 1.43 -18.16 -20.91
N LEU A 463 0.31 -18.87 -20.71
CA LEU A 463 -0.64 -19.18 -21.79
C LEU A 463 -1.24 -17.92 -22.41
N ALA A 464 -1.68 -16.96 -21.59
CA ALA A 464 -2.20 -15.70 -22.06
C ALA A 464 -1.15 -14.93 -22.88
N ARG A 465 0.12 -14.96 -22.46
CA ARG A 465 1.23 -14.36 -23.21
C ARG A 465 1.46 -15.04 -24.56
N ILE A 466 1.48 -16.36 -24.62
CA ILE A 466 1.62 -17.10 -25.89
C ILE A 466 0.50 -16.71 -26.85
N VAL A 467 -0.75 -16.75 -26.38
CA VAL A 467 -1.91 -16.42 -27.22
C VAL A 467 -1.88 -14.96 -27.67
N TRP A 468 -1.71 -14.02 -26.74
CA TRP A 468 -1.82 -12.60 -27.01
C TRP A 468 -0.63 -12.06 -27.81
N PHE A 469 0.59 -12.33 -27.36
CA PHE A 469 1.80 -11.77 -27.98
C PHE A 469 2.34 -12.63 -29.12
N ASP A 470 2.43 -13.95 -28.93
CA ASP A 470 3.20 -14.79 -29.84
C ASP A 470 2.34 -15.41 -30.97
N LEU A 471 1.01 -15.42 -30.83
CA LEU A 471 0.08 -15.91 -31.86
C LEU A 471 -0.76 -14.80 -32.51
N LEU A 472 -1.19 -13.78 -31.76
CA LEU A 472 -2.06 -12.72 -32.27
C LEU A 472 -1.28 -11.47 -32.71
N LEU A 473 -0.64 -10.76 -31.78
CA LEU A 473 -0.07 -9.44 -32.05
C LEU A 473 1.28 -9.47 -32.77
N LEU A 474 2.27 -10.11 -32.14
CA LEU A 474 3.67 -10.14 -32.59
C LEU A 474 4.05 -11.53 -33.12
N SER A 475 3.08 -12.20 -33.76
CA SER A 475 3.31 -13.50 -34.39
C SER A 475 4.44 -13.41 -35.40
N PRO A 476 5.42 -14.34 -35.39
CA PRO A 476 6.55 -14.32 -36.31
C PRO A 476 6.13 -14.52 -37.78
N VAL A 477 4.88 -14.92 -38.02
CA VAL A 477 4.29 -15.03 -39.38
C VAL A 477 3.93 -13.65 -39.94
N PHE A 478 3.52 -12.71 -39.08
CA PHE A 478 3.07 -11.37 -39.47
C PHE A 478 4.12 -10.29 -39.20
N ALA A 479 4.82 -10.38 -38.07
CA ALA A 479 5.85 -9.44 -37.64
C ALA A 479 7.25 -10.04 -37.89
N PRO A 480 8.11 -9.39 -38.71
CA PRO A 480 9.39 -9.94 -39.11
C PRO A 480 10.34 -10.06 -37.92
N GLN A 481 10.57 -11.29 -37.47
CA GLN A 481 11.43 -11.62 -36.33
C GLN A 481 12.11 -12.97 -36.57
N ALA A 482 13.38 -13.07 -36.15
CA ALA A 482 14.17 -14.27 -36.26
C ALA A 482 13.74 -15.28 -35.18
N VAL A 483 13.44 -16.51 -35.62
CA VAL A 483 13.10 -17.61 -34.73
C VAL A 483 14.30 -18.55 -34.48
N GLY A 484 15.34 -18.46 -35.31
CA GLY A 484 16.53 -19.31 -35.25
C GLY A 484 16.66 -20.20 -36.49
N ALA A 485 17.90 -20.48 -36.89
CA ALA A 485 18.20 -21.22 -38.12
C ALA A 485 18.14 -22.76 -37.96
N ILE A 486 18.31 -23.27 -36.74
CA ILE A 486 18.40 -24.72 -36.50
C ILE A 486 16.99 -25.34 -36.59
N PRO A 487 16.74 -26.29 -37.52
CA PRO A 487 15.46 -26.98 -37.61
C PRO A 487 15.09 -27.66 -36.28
N LEU A 488 13.82 -27.60 -35.90
CA LEU A 488 13.26 -28.13 -34.64
C LEU A 488 13.79 -27.51 -33.33
N LEU A 489 14.99 -26.90 -33.33
CA LEU A 489 15.61 -26.21 -32.19
C LEU A 489 15.54 -24.68 -32.32
N ASN A 490 14.56 -24.18 -33.06
CA ASN A 490 14.25 -22.76 -33.15
C ASN A 490 13.17 -22.37 -32.12
N ALA A 491 13.14 -21.10 -31.73
CA ALA A 491 12.24 -20.60 -30.70
C ALA A 491 10.76 -20.81 -31.04
N ALA A 492 10.36 -20.71 -32.31
CA ALA A 492 8.96 -20.87 -32.72
C ALA A 492 8.45 -22.30 -32.52
N VAL A 493 9.33 -23.30 -32.56
CA VAL A 493 9.03 -24.68 -32.20
C VAL A 493 9.18 -24.91 -30.70
N LEU A 494 10.29 -24.44 -30.11
CA LEU A 494 10.63 -24.71 -28.70
C LEU A 494 9.65 -24.08 -27.71
N LEU A 495 9.20 -22.85 -27.93
CA LEU A 495 8.23 -22.19 -27.04
C LEU A 495 6.96 -23.04 -26.83
N PRO A 496 6.19 -23.36 -27.89
CA PRO A 496 4.98 -24.16 -27.72
C PRO A 496 5.29 -25.62 -27.34
N ALA A 497 6.37 -26.23 -27.83
CA ALA A 497 6.72 -27.62 -27.48
C ALA A 497 7.07 -27.79 -25.99
N VAL A 498 7.93 -26.92 -25.46
CA VAL A 498 8.32 -26.95 -24.04
C VAL A 498 7.13 -26.58 -23.17
N ALA A 499 6.33 -25.58 -23.56
CA ALA A 499 5.12 -25.22 -22.83
C ALA A 499 4.12 -26.38 -22.77
N ALA A 500 3.89 -27.07 -23.88
CA ALA A 500 3.06 -28.26 -23.92
C ALA A 500 3.59 -29.38 -23.02
N ALA A 501 4.89 -29.65 -23.05
CA ALA A 501 5.51 -30.67 -22.20
C ALA A 501 5.31 -30.36 -20.72
N ILE A 502 5.54 -29.11 -20.30
CA ILE A 502 5.33 -28.67 -18.92
C ILE A 502 3.86 -28.84 -18.52
N LEU A 503 2.93 -28.34 -19.33
CA LEU A 503 1.49 -28.42 -19.06
C LEU A 503 0.99 -29.87 -18.97
N TRP A 504 1.55 -30.76 -19.79
CA TRP A 504 1.22 -32.18 -19.77
C TRP A 504 1.54 -32.83 -18.42
N THR A 505 2.63 -32.42 -17.76
CA THR A 505 3.02 -32.98 -16.45
C THR A 505 2.06 -32.65 -15.30
N TRP A 506 1.22 -31.62 -15.44
CA TRP A 506 0.21 -31.32 -14.40
C TRP A 506 -0.95 -32.32 -14.40
N GLY A 507 -1.15 -33.09 -15.47
CA GLY A 507 -2.10 -34.19 -15.52
C GLY A 507 -3.59 -33.81 -15.51
N GLU A 508 -3.97 -32.62 -15.05
CA GLU A 508 -5.36 -32.16 -14.98
C GLU A 508 -5.93 -31.84 -16.37
N ARG A 509 -7.21 -32.18 -16.60
CA ARG A 509 -7.89 -32.01 -17.90
C ARG A 509 -7.81 -30.58 -18.45
N ARG A 510 -7.87 -29.56 -17.59
CA ARG A 510 -7.76 -28.14 -17.97
C ARG A 510 -6.43 -27.76 -18.62
N TRP A 511 -5.35 -28.48 -18.32
CA TRP A 511 -4.02 -28.23 -18.89
C TRP A 511 -3.73 -29.11 -20.11
N ARG A 512 -4.45 -30.22 -20.27
CA ARG A 512 -4.28 -31.14 -21.42
C ARG A 512 -4.72 -30.52 -22.74
N ILE A 513 -5.84 -29.80 -22.77
CA ILE A 513 -6.33 -29.13 -23.98
C ILE A 513 -5.32 -28.09 -24.50
N PRO A 514 -4.86 -27.10 -23.70
CA PRO A 514 -3.85 -26.16 -24.17
C PRO A 514 -2.52 -26.83 -24.50
N ALA A 515 -2.12 -27.91 -23.80
CA ALA A 515 -0.94 -28.67 -24.18
C ALA A 515 -1.03 -29.30 -25.58
N LEU A 516 -2.17 -29.91 -25.93
CA LEU A 516 -2.41 -30.48 -27.25
C LEU A 516 -2.44 -29.40 -28.34
N ALA A 517 -3.09 -28.27 -28.06
CA ALA A 517 -3.09 -27.13 -28.99
C ALA A 517 -1.67 -26.61 -29.23
N LEU A 518 -0.86 -26.48 -28.18
CA LEU A 518 0.53 -26.05 -28.30
C LEU A 518 1.41 -27.09 -29.02
N MET A 519 1.20 -28.40 -28.83
CA MET A 519 1.87 -29.43 -29.63
C MET A 519 1.55 -29.27 -31.12
N LEU A 520 0.30 -28.97 -31.48
CA LEU A 520 -0.08 -28.67 -32.85
C LEU A 520 0.60 -27.40 -33.34
N VAL A 521 0.58 -26.30 -32.58
CA VAL A 521 1.28 -25.06 -32.93
C VAL A 521 2.78 -25.29 -33.17
N ALA A 522 3.45 -26.09 -32.32
CA ALA A 522 4.86 -26.44 -32.50
C ALA A 522 5.10 -27.20 -33.82
N ALA A 523 4.21 -28.13 -34.15
CA ALA A 523 4.29 -28.90 -35.39
C ALA A 523 4.08 -28.01 -36.64
N LEU A 524 3.12 -27.09 -36.59
CA LEU A 524 2.90 -26.11 -37.67
C LEU A 524 4.07 -25.13 -37.80
N ALA A 525 4.61 -24.65 -36.67
CA ALA A 525 5.79 -23.78 -36.67
C ALA A 525 7.01 -24.48 -37.29
N ALA A 526 7.18 -25.79 -37.10
CA ALA A 526 8.25 -26.56 -37.72
C ALA A 526 8.12 -26.60 -39.25
N VAL A 527 6.91 -26.80 -39.78
CA VAL A 527 6.65 -26.73 -41.23
C VAL A 527 6.94 -25.34 -41.78
N ARG A 528 6.46 -24.30 -41.08
CA ARG A 528 6.69 -22.90 -41.49
C ARG A 528 8.17 -22.57 -41.54
N GLN A 529 8.93 -22.97 -40.51
CA GLN A 529 10.38 -22.74 -40.44
C GLN A 529 11.14 -23.52 -41.50
N ALA A 530 10.71 -24.74 -41.83
CA ALA A 530 11.31 -25.52 -42.90
C ALA A 530 11.14 -24.86 -44.29
N ALA A 531 10.04 -24.15 -44.50
CA ALA A 531 9.76 -23.45 -45.76
C ALA A 531 10.38 -22.04 -45.86
N HIS A 532 10.44 -21.29 -44.76
CA HIS A 532 10.88 -19.89 -44.76
C HIS A 532 12.25 -19.63 -44.10
N GLY A 533 12.84 -20.61 -43.42
CA GLY A 533 14.08 -20.43 -42.66
C GLY A 533 13.84 -19.63 -41.37
N SER A 534 14.79 -18.76 -41.00
CA SER A 534 14.74 -18.07 -39.69
C SER A 534 13.73 -16.92 -39.62
N ILE A 535 13.29 -16.34 -40.74
CA ILE A 535 12.29 -15.27 -40.78
C ILE A 535 11.02 -15.85 -41.39
N LEU A 536 9.94 -15.94 -40.62
CA LEU A 536 8.75 -16.70 -41.00
C LEU A 536 7.70 -15.91 -41.79
N THR A 537 8.01 -14.68 -42.22
CA THR A 537 7.10 -13.85 -43.01
C THR A 537 7.11 -14.27 -44.49
N GLY A 538 5.99 -14.02 -45.18
CA GLY A 538 5.86 -14.30 -46.62
C GLY A 538 4.62 -15.11 -46.98
N PRO A 539 4.31 -15.27 -48.27
CA PRO A 539 3.16 -16.06 -48.73
C PRO A 539 3.36 -17.55 -48.46
N VAL A 540 2.25 -18.29 -48.30
CA VAL A 540 2.29 -19.75 -48.13
C VAL A 540 2.53 -20.42 -49.49
N GLY A 541 3.61 -21.20 -49.58
CA GLY A 541 3.94 -21.95 -50.80
C GLY A 541 3.16 -23.27 -50.92
N THR A 542 3.12 -23.86 -52.12
CA THR A 542 2.45 -25.16 -52.34
C THR A 542 3.06 -26.25 -51.47
N GLY A 543 4.40 -26.42 -51.46
CA GLY A 543 5.06 -27.44 -50.65
C GLY A 543 4.79 -27.29 -49.14
N GLU A 544 4.72 -26.05 -48.65
CA GLU A 544 4.39 -25.73 -47.26
C GLU A 544 2.94 -26.14 -46.92
N ASN A 545 1.97 -25.85 -47.80
CA ASN A 545 0.57 -26.22 -47.60
C ASN A 545 0.37 -27.74 -47.45
N TRP A 546 1.09 -28.53 -48.25
CA TRP A 546 1.10 -29.99 -48.14
C TRP A 546 1.79 -30.46 -46.85
N GLY A 547 2.91 -29.81 -46.49
CA GLY A 547 3.62 -30.04 -45.24
C GLY A 547 2.74 -29.88 -44.01
N TYR A 548 1.84 -28.89 -44.02
CA TYR A 548 0.85 -28.70 -42.95
C TYR A 548 -0.10 -29.90 -42.83
N SER A 549 -0.69 -30.36 -43.94
CA SER A 549 -1.61 -31.52 -43.94
C SER A 549 -0.91 -32.79 -43.47
N ALA A 550 0.29 -33.07 -44.00
CA ALA A 550 1.07 -34.26 -43.66
C ALA A 550 1.48 -34.28 -42.17
N THR A 551 1.95 -33.15 -41.66
CA THR A 551 2.42 -33.04 -40.27
C THR A 551 1.25 -33.14 -39.28
N MET A 552 0.10 -32.52 -39.58
CA MET A 552 -1.10 -32.66 -38.77
C MET A 552 -1.61 -34.11 -38.72
N LEU A 553 -1.60 -34.81 -39.86
CA LEU A 553 -1.97 -36.23 -39.91
C LEU A 553 -1.00 -37.08 -39.09
N ALA A 554 0.30 -36.88 -39.25
CA ALA A 554 1.33 -37.59 -38.48
C ALA A 554 1.16 -37.37 -36.97
N LEU A 555 0.95 -36.12 -36.55
CA LEU A 555 0.69 -35.79 -35.14
C LEU A 555 -0.59 -36.46 -34.62
N GLY A 556 -1.67 -36.44 -35.41
CA GLY A 556 -2.93 -37.11 -35.09
C GLY A 556 -2.79 -38.62 -34.92
N LEU A 557 -2.03 -39.27 -35.80
CA LEU A 557 -1.71 -40.70 -35.71
C LEU A 557 -0.86 -41.02 -34.47
N VAL A 558 0.13 -40.19 -34.15
CA VAL A 558 0.94 -40.35 -32.92
C VAL A 558 0.08 -40.22 -31.67
N TRP A 559 -0.84 -39.25 -31.63
CA TRP A 559 -1.79 -39.11 -30.52
C TRP A 559 -2.72 -40.32 -30.41
N LEU A 560 -3.29 -40.80 -31.52
CA LEU A 560 -4.12 -42.01 -31.53
C LEU A 560 -3.33 -43.22 -31.02
N TRP A 561 -2.14 -43.46 -31.54
CA TRP A 561 -1.26 -44.56 -31.15
C TRP A 561 -0.93 -44.54 -29.66
N ARG A 562 -0.45 -43.40 -29.14
CA ARG A 562 -0.16 -43.25 -27.70
C ARG A 562 -1.41 -43.32 -26.83
N GLY A 563 -2.54 -42.81 -27.32
CA GLY A 563 -3.83 -42.92 -26.66
C GLY A 563 -4.31 -44.37 -26.55
N LEU A 564 -4.07 -45.19 -27.58
CA LEU A 564 -4.41 -46.60 -27.61
C LEU A 564 -3.57 -47.40 -26.62
N LEU A 565 -2.23 -47.27 -26.68
CA LEU A 565 -1.30 -47.98 -25.80
C LEU A 565 -1.43 -47.57 -24.32
N GLY A 566 -1.66 -46.28 -24.05
CA GLY A 566 -1.65 -45.73 -22.69
C GLY A 566 -3.02 -45.55 -22.03
N GLY A 567 -4.12 -45.98 -22.68
CA GLY A 567 -5.47 -45.80 -22.14
C GLY A 567 -5.96 -44.33 -22.04
N ALA A 568 -5.21 -43.37 -22.58
CA ALA A 568 -5.49 -41.95 -22.42
C ALA A 568 -6.60 -41.48 -23.36
N ARG A 569 -7.82 -41.33 -22.81
CA ARG A 569 -9.02 -40.90 -23.55
C ARG A 569 -8.80 -39.60 -24.32
N ASP A 570 -8.17 -38.60 -23.72
CA ASP A 570 -7.97 -37.28 -24.33
C ASP A 570 -7.14 -37.33 -25.63
N LEU A 571 -6.08 -38.14 -25.66
CA LEU A 571 -5.23 -38.32 -26.85
C LEU A 571 -5.98 -39.01 -27.99
N ARG A 572 -6.86 -39.96 -27.66
CA ARG A 572 -7.68 -40.67 -28.67
C ARG A 572 -8.64 -39.71 -29.37
N PHE A 573 -9.38 -38.93 -28.59
CA PHE A 573 -10.34 -37.95 -29.15
C PHE A 573 -9.63 -36.83 -29.90
N ALA A 574 -8.52 -36.32 -29.37
CA ALA A 574 -7.74 -35.29 -30.03
C ALA A 574 -7.14 -35.78 -31.36
N GLY A 575 -6.56 -36.99 -31.37
CA GLY A 575 -5.99 -37.57 -32.59
C GLY A 575 -7.06 -37.88 -33.65
N LEU A 576 -8.22 -38.41 -33.26
CA LEU A 576 -9.35 -38.62 -34.16
C LEU A 576 -9.89 -37.30 -34.73
N GLY A 577 -10.05 -36.29 -33.86
CA GLY A 577 -10.49 -34.96 -34.25
C GLY A 577 -9.52 -34.29 -35.22
N LEU A 578 -8.21 -34.36 -34.95
CA LEU A 578 -7.20 -33.81 -35.85
C LEU A 578 -7.16 -34.53 -37.20
N ALA A 579 -7.27 -35.86 -37.22
CA ALA A 579 -7.35 -36.63 -38.46
C ALA A 579 -8.60 -36.25 -39.29
N MET A 580 -9.74 -36.02 -38.63
CA MET A 580 -10.97 -35.55 -39.28
C MET A 580 -10.79 -34.14 -39.89
N ILE A 581 -10.15 -33.22 -39.15
CA ILE A 581 -9.85 -31.86 -39.65
C ILE A 581 -8.95 -31.93 -40.89
N VAL A 582 -7.92 -32.79 -40.88
CA VAL A 582 -7.03 -32.97 -42.03
C VAL A 582 -7.80 -33.55 -43.22
N ALA A 583 -8.62 -34.58 -43.01
CA ALA A 583 -9.44 -35.16 -44.08
C ALA A 583 -10.38 -34.11 -44.71
N LEU A 584 -11.02 -33.29 -43.88
CA LEU A 584 -11.87 -32.19 -44.36
C LEU A 584 -11.06 -31.14 -45.13
N LYS A 585 -9.90 -30.72 -44.63
CA LYS A 585 -9.00 -29.76 -45.29
C LYS A 585 -8.57 -30.26 -46.66
N VAL A 586 -8.08 -31.50 -46.73
CA VAL A 586 -7.62 -32.09 -48.00
C VAL A 586 -8.77 -32.18 -49.00
N PHE A 587 -9.98 -32.50 -48.52
CA PHE A 587 -11.17 -32.56 -49.37
C PHE A 587 -11.65 -31.19 -49.86
N THR A 588 -11.64 -30.15 -49.01
CA THR A 588 -12.21 -28.84 -49.38
C THR A 588 -11.21 -27.92 -50.07
N ILE A 589 -9.96 -27.91 -49.63
CA ILE A 589 -8.94 -26.95 -50.06
C ILE A 589 -8.00 -27.59 -51.08
N ASP A 590 -7.60 -28.85 -50.89
CA ASP A 590 -6.58 -29.48 -51.75
C ASP A 590 -7.19 -30.17 -53.00
N ILE A 591 -8.51 -30.40 -53.07
CA ILE A 591 -9.22 -30.89 -54.29
C ILE A 591 -9.30 -29.83 -55.39
N ALA A 592 -9.14 -28.54 -55.06
CA ALA A 592 -9.14 -27.43 -56.01
C ALA A 592 -7.85 -27.32 -56.86
N LEU A 593 -6.89 -28.25 -56.71
CA LEU A 593 -5.65 -28.30 -57.49
C LEU A 593 -5.81 -29.15 -58.76
N ASP A 594 -5.15 -28.74 -59.85
CA ASP A 594 -5.12 -29.44 -61.14
C ASP A 594 -4.01 -30.50 -61.22
N GLY A 595 -4.27 -31.61 -61.94
CA GLY A 595 -3.27 -32.64 -62.31
C GLY A 595 -3.16 -33.88 -61.40
N ILE A 596 -1.99 -34.55 -61.44
CA ILE A 596 -1.64 -35.81 -60.74
C ILE A 596 -1.82 -35.74 -59.22
N LEU A 597 -1.66 -34.54 -58.65
CA LEU A 597 -1.75 -34.30 -57.21
C LEU A 597 -3.16 -34.55 -56.65
N ARG A 598 -4.22 -34.40 -57.47
CA ARG A 598 -5.59 -34.73 -57.09
C ARG A 598 -5.77 -36.23 -56.81
N VAL A 599 -5.09 -37.08 -57.58
CA VAL A 599 -5.17 -38.55 -57.46
C VAL A 599 -4.53 -39.02 -56.15
N VAL A 600 -3.39 -38.43 -55.77
CA VAL A 600 -2.70 -38.74 -54.51
C VAL A 600 -3.53 -38.33 -53.29
N SER A 601 -4.21 -37.17 -53.34
CA SER A 601 -5.12 -36.73 -52.29
C SER A 601 -6.33 -37.66 -52.11
N PHE A 602 -6.95 -38.13 -53.21
CA PHE A 602 -8.03 -39.11 -53.14
C PHE A 602 -7.59 -40.45 -52.53
N LEU A 603 -6.39 -40.92 -52.88
CA LEU A 603 -5.82 -42.14 -52.31
C LEU A 603 -5.55 -41.98 -50.80
N GLY A 604 -4.97 -40.85 -50.39
CA GLY A 604 -4.71 -40.53 -48.98
C GLY A 604 -5.99 -40.46 -48.13
N ILE A 605 -7.07 -39.89 -48.67
CA ILE A 605 -8.40 -39.88 -48.02
C ILE A 605 -8.94 -41.31 -47.88
N GLY A 606 -8.85 -42.13 -48.93
CA GLY A 606 -9.32 -43.52 -48.90
C GLY A 606 -8.67 -44.32 -47.77
N VAL A 607 -7.34 -44.23 -47.65
CA VAL A 607 -6.59 -44.90 -46.58
C VAL A 607 -6.96 -44.34 -45.19
N THR A 608 -7.12 -43.02 -45.07
CA THR A 608 -7.46 -42.38 -43.78
C THR A 608 -8.88 -42.75 -43.31
N LEU A 609 -9.86 -42.79 -44.21
CA LEU A 609 -11.23 -43.20 -43.90
C LEU A 609 -11.31 -44.68 -43.51
N ILE A 610 -10.55 -45.55 -44.18
CA ILE A 610 -10.43 -46.97 -43.81
C ILE A 610 -9.85 -47.10 -42.40
N ALA A 611 -8.77 -46.38 -42.09
CA ALA A 611 -8.13 -46.40 -40.77
C ALA A 611 -9.07 -45.89 -39.66
N ILE A 612 -9.81 -44.80 -39.92
CA ILE A 612 -10.81 -44.25 -38.98
C ILE A 612 -11.98 -45.21 -38.78
N SER A 613 -12.52 -45.78 -39.86
CA SER A 613 -13.66 -46.72 -39.80
C SER A 613 -13.31 -48.00 -39.03
N TRP A 614 -12.09 -48.52 -39.26
CA TRP A 614 -11.54 -49.65 -38.51
C TRP A 614 -11.34 -49.33 -37.02
N ALA A 615 -10.78 -48.16 -36.69
CA ALA A 615 -10.61 -47.74 -35.30
C ALA A 615 -11.95 -47.54 -34.58
N TYR A 616 -12.95 -46.99 -35.26
CA TYR A 616 -14.30 -46.77 -34.70
C TYR A 616 -15.01 -48.09 -34.37
N THR A 617 -15.00 -49.06 -35.30
CA THR A 617 -15.65 -50.37 -35.12
C THR A 617 -14.98 -51.23 -34.05
N ARG A 618 -13.65 -51.13 -33.90
CA ARG A 618 -12.90 -51.96 -32.94
C ARG A 618 -13.03 -51.51 -31.49
N PHE A 619 -13.23 -50.21 -31.22
CA PHE A 619 -13.04 -49.66 -29.87
C PHE A 619 -14.22 -48.88 -29.26
N LEU A 620 -15.20 -48.41 -30.05
CA LEU A 620 -16.41 -47.76 -29.49
C LEU A 620 -17.61 -48.71 -29.34
N LYS A 621 -17.58 -49.88 -29.98
CA LYS A 621 -18.53 -50.98 -29.76
C LYS A 621 -17.83 -52.11 -28.97
N ALA A 622 -17.80 -52.01 -27.65
CA ALA A 622 -17.77 -53.20 -26.80
C ALA A 622 -19.19 -53.45 -26.27
N PRO A 623 -19.65 -54.71 -26.18
CA PRO A 623 -21.07 -55.03 -26.00
C PRO A 623 -21.56 -54.62 -24.61
N ALA A 624 -22.74 -54.04 -24.53
CA ALA A 624 -23.50 -54.08 -23.27
C ALA A 624 -23.86 -55.55 -23.02
N GLU A 625 -23.29 -56.15 -21.97
CA GLU A 625 -23.71 -57.49 -21.54
C GLU A 625 -25.19 -57.45 -21.08
N PRO A 626 -26.04 -58.40 -21.51
CA PRO A 626 -27.39 -58.53 -20.97
C PRO A 626 -27.31 -59.01 -19.52
N VAL A 627 -28.03 -58.33 -18.63
CA VAL A 627 -28.23 -58.77 -17.24
C VAL A 627 -28.90 -60.16 -17.24
N PRO A 628 -28.32 -61.20 -16.63
CA PRO A 628 -28.96 -62.50 -16.53
C PRO A 628 -30.05 -62.46 -15.45
N LEU A 629 -31.28 -62.79 -15.85
CA LEU A 629 -32.34 -63.21 -14.94
C LEU A 629 -32.06 -64.65 -14.48
N ILE A 630 -32.03 -64.90 -13.17
CA ILE A 630 -32.38 -66.13 -12.40
C ILE A 630 -31.96 -65.82 -10.94
N GLY A 631 -32.73 -65.96 -9.86
CA GLY A 631 -34.08 -66.44 -9.61
C GLY A 631 -34.30 -66.60 -8.08
N VAL A 632 -35.54 -66.95 -7.71
CA VAL A 632 -35.97 -67.61 -6.45
C VAL A 632 -36.24 -66.74 -5.21
N SER A 633 -37.53 -66.56 -4.88
CA SER A 633 -38.18 -67.05 -3.63
C SER A 633 -39.30 -66.13 -3.18
N ARG A 634 -40.56 -66.55 -3.32
CA ARG A 634 -41.65 -66.09 -2.45
C ARG A 634 -42.66 -67.22 -2.27
N ALA A 635 -42.53 -67.93 -1.15
CA ALA A 635 -43.62 -68.62 -0.50
C ALA A 635 -43.73 -68.06 0.93
N LYS A 636 -44.98 -67.81 1.35
CA LYS A 636 -45.44 -67.34 2.68
C LYS A 636 -45.12 -65.87 3.00
N ASP A 637 -46.05 -64.98 3.34
CA ASP A 637 -47.31 -65.14 4.07
C ASP A 637 -48.43 -64.22 3.55
N SER A 638 -49.66 -64.75 3.56
CA SER A 638 -50.93 -64.03 3.61
C SER A 638 -51.57 -64.36 4.96
N PRO A 639 -52.67 -63.72 5.42
CA PRO A 639 -53.17 -62.32 5.39
C PRO A 639 -53.54 -61.95 6.88
N PRO A 640 -54.65 -61.26 7.28
CA PRO A 640 -55.61 -60.35 6.64
C PRO A 640 -55.71 -59.01 7.45
N GLN A 641 -56.49 -57.96 7.16
CA GLN A 641 -57.92 -57.86 6.88
C GLN A 641 -58.27 -56.44 6.35
N PRO A 642 -59.43 -56.31 5.69
CA PRO A 642 -60.11 -55.04 5.47
C PRO A 642 -60.75 -54.56 6.78
N SER A 643 -60.89 -53.25 6.96
CA SER A 643 -61.75 -52.70 8.00
C SER A 643 -63.23 -53.04 7.75
N PRO A 644 -64.07 -53.05 8.79
CA PRO A 644 -63.86 -52.41 10.10
C PRO A 644 -63.06 -53.21 11.13
#